data_AF-A0A423WI78-F1
#
_entry.id   AF-A0A423WI78-F1
#
_cell.length_a   1.000
_cell.length_b   1.000
_cell.length_c   1.000
_cell.angle_alpha   90.00
_cell.angle_beta   90.00
_cell.angle_gamma   90.00
#
_symmetry.space_group_name_H-M   'P 1'
#
loop_
_entity.id
_entity.type
_entity.pdbx_description
1 polymer ?
#
loop_
_entity_poly.entity_id
_entity_poly.type
_entity_poly.pdbx_seq_one_letter_code
_entity_poly.pdbx_strand_id
1 'polypeptide(L)'
;MIALALLGLLAAPVLGGSCWRNTTCSTITEAAFPGEWEANIFAPESRTVVPKSVLSASTGEKISSWGGHAKLATNGSQLVFDFGKEVGGIVRLEYTAAGNSSGAVGLAFTEAKNWIGEWSDSSNGKFVGPDGAIYSNFTGPGSVSYTMPDEKLRGGFRYLTLFLVAGSASVDISSIELEIGFQPTWSNLRAYQGYFHSSDALLNSIWYSGAYTLQTNAVPVNYGRCVPFLHEGWANNGTLGPGDTIIVDGAKRDRAVWPGDMGIAVPSTFVSVGDLDSVRNALQAMYDNQNADGSFPEAGPPLLQQGSDTYHMWTMIGTYNYLLYTNDTGFLARNWDGYLAAMDYIQAKVQPSSGLLNVTGTRDWARWQTGFNMSEAQMILYRTLTTGADLATWHGGGDGDGDDNNTTAGLLSSLWTRRAASLQNATMAHCFDTAHGSFRDNATTTTTLHPQDANSMAVLFGLVAPDSPAAQSISARLTDNWTPLGAEAPELPGNISPFISSFEIQAHLTAGRTGRALELVRTSWGWYLNHPGGSESTVVEGYLVNGTFGYRWSRGYADDFSYVSHSHGWSSGPTSALTEFVLGLSVTGRVGSTWRFAPQFGDLEFAEGGFTTSLGKFQAGWSKGKGGGHGPGYEASLKTPEGTVGTLVLPVVEQGRVPNVLLDGKKAETRWYRKTGVVFDTVVVENVEGGQHSIVTRPFRINAKLDQTLLTSPLPRRQEPNRDLARRALLRDPRALPRQVGARIASGDCDARQPEEVAHPHVAHRLEGLVAVRDAPRELAALVLDAPPGAGGGRCDYQHARVEFPQVGEVLGEAAAELLREEVSSLTAGAQSSNQALQMPRTLGLPGVSSSSLAAGGTRGTPGKANTDEGCGAAMTSKRVASDSTSAAMGPSVAQVLEWFAEGQKDTREWVVLRPKMLQKLDGMRMLPPPSLPRPMGISPTPMAAPVPEDEPPV
;
A
#
# COMPACT_ATOMS: atom_id res chain seq x y z
N MET A 1 19.31 -60.73 12.33
CA MET A 1 20.30 -60.26 11.34
C MET A 1 20.40 -58.73 11.50
N ILE A 2 21.57 -58.14 11.29
CA ILE A 2 21.84 -56.72 11.57
C ILE A 2 22.27 -56.03 10.27
N ALA A 3 21.91 -54.74 10.15
CA ALA A 3 22.31 -53.78 9.12
C ALA A 3 21.91 -54.07 7.65
N LEU A 4 21.11 -53.16 7.08
CA LEU A 4 21.54 -52.33 5.95
C LEU A 4 20.59 -51.12 5.78
N ALA A 5 20.96 -49.96 6.34
CA ALA A 5 20.18 -48.71 6.23
C ALA A 5 21.03 -47.48 6.58
N LEU A 6 22.05 -47.15 5.78
CA LEU A 6 22.86 -45.93 5.93
C LEU A 6 23.69 -45.66 4.66
N LEU A 7 23.05 -45.03 3.65
CA LEU A 7 23.65 -44.58 2.38
C LEU A 7 22.63 -43.68 1.67
N GLY A 8 22.83 -42.37 1.53
CA GLY A 8 23.84 -41.53 2.18
C GLY A 8 23.49 -40.04 2.07
N LEU A 9 23.36 -39.36 3.20
CA LEU A 9 23.21 -37.90 3.26
C LEU A 9 24.58 -37.24 3.03
N LEU A 10 25.00 -37.18 1.77
CA LEU A 10 26.04 -36.25 1.33
C LEU A 10 25.43 -34.85 1.33
N ALA A 11 25.46 -34.20 2.49
CA ALA A 11 25.33 -32.75 2.55
C ALA A 11 26.48 -32.17 1.72
N ALA A 12 26.15 -31.65 0.54
CA ALA A 12 27.09 -30.82 -0.20
C ALA A 12 27.47 -29.65 0.71
N PRO A 13 28.76 -29.25 0.77
CA PRO A 13 29.13 -28.06 1.52
C PRO A 13 28.43 -26.88 0.88
N VAL A 14 27.45 -26.31 1.58
CA VAL A 14 26.85 -25.03 1.21
C VAL A 14 27.98 -24.01 1.27
N LEU A 15 28.48 -23.63 0.09
CA LEU A 15 29.36 -22.49 -0.06
C LEU A 15 28.56 -21.29 0.45
N GLY A 16 28.89 -20.83 1.66
CA GLY A 16 28.11 -19.81 2.36
C GLY A 16 27.93 -18.59 1.47
N GLY A 17 26.70 -18.40 0.97
CA GLY A 17 26.42 -17.46 -0.10
C GLY A 17 26.86 -16.05 0.31
N SER A 18 27.71 -15.42 -0.49
CA SER A 18 28.06 -14.03 -0.21
C SER A 18 26.83 -13.15 -0.39
N CYS A 19 26.66 -12.21 0.53
CA CYS A 19 25.81 -11.04 0.32
C CYS A 19 26.38 -10.22 -0.83
N TRP A 20 25.61 -9.26 -1.36
CA TRP A 20 25.98 -8.59 -2.60
C TRP A 20 27.19 -7.68 -2.37
N ARG A 21 28.35 -8.17 -2.83
CA ARG A 21 29.64 -7.46 -2.88
C ARG A 21 30.12 -7.02 -1.50
N ASN A 22 29.97 -5.73 -1.20
CA ASN A 22 30.49 -5.10 0.03
C ASN A 22 29.40 -4.88 1.09
N THR A 23 28.16 -5.31 0.85
CA THR A 23 27.05 -5.14 1.79
C THR A 23 27.15 -6.09 2.98
N THR A 24 26.75 -5.61 4.16
CA THR A 24 26.69 -6.43 5.38
C THR A 24 25.62 -7.50 5.24
N CYS A 25 25.96 -8.75 5.59
CA CYS A 25 24.95 -9.80 5.66
C CYS A 25 24.00 -9.59 6.83
N SER A 26 22.70 -9.69 6.53
CA SER A 26 21.64 -9.86 7.52
C SER A 26 21.74 -11.22 8.23
N THR A 27 20.99 -11.39 9.30
CA THR A 27 20.83 -12.67 10.01
C THR A 27 19.87 -13.64 9.30
N ILE A 28 19.24 -13.24 8.20
CA ILE A 28 18.27 -14.04 7.45
C ILE A 28 19.04 -14.96 6.47
N THR A 29 19.20 -16.23 6.88
CA THR A 29 19.96 -17.25 6.12
C THR A 29 19.12 -18.46 5.69
N GLU A 30 17.99 -18.71 6.37
CA GLU A 30 17.10 -19.85 6.14
C GLU A 30 15.63 -19.38 6.08
N ALA A 31 14.80 -20.10 5.32
CA ALA A 31 13.36 -19.82 5.26
C ALA A 31 12.71 -20.11 6.61
N ALA A 32 11.85 -19.21 7.10
CA ALA A 32 11.17 -19.41 8.38
C ALA A 32 10.20 -20.60 8.37
N PHE A 33 9.66 -20.95 7.20
CA PHE A 33 8.68 -22.00 7.02
C PHE A 33 9.04 -22.87 5.81
N PRO A 34 9.89 -23.91 5.97
CA PRO A 34 10.16 -24.87 4.91
C PRO A 34 8.96 -25.80 4.68
N GLY A 35 8.64 -26.13 3.43
CA GLY A 35 7.45 -26.90 3.07
C GLY A 35 7.12 -26.91 1.57
N GLU A 36 6.04 -27.59 1.17
CA GLU A 36 5.72 -27.78 -0.26
C GLU A 36 5.44 -26.48 -1.02
N TRP A 37 5.00 -25.44 -0.30
CA TRP A 37 4.77 -24.11 -0.82
C TRP A 37 6.04 -23.40 -1.31
N GLU A 38 7.24 -23.82 -0.90
CA GLU A 38 8.51 -23.28 -1.41
C GLU A 38 8.66 -23.48 -2.94
N ALA A 39 7.94 -24.43 -3.53
CA ALA A 39 7.86 -24.61 -4.99
C ALA A 39 7.31 -23.38 -5.74
N ASN A 40 6.59 -22.49 -5.05
CA ASN A 40 6.03 -21.25 -5.62
C ASN A 40 6.99 -20.06 -5.49
N ILE A 41 8.08 -20.16 -4.72
CA ILE A 41 9.03 -19.05 -4.53
C ILE A 41 9.78 -18.79 -5.85
N PHE A 42 9.52 -17.64 -6.46
CA PHE A 42 10.21 -17.20 -7.69
C PHE A 42 11.69 -16.83 -7.45
N ALA A 43 12.11 -16.51 -6.22
CA ALA A 43 13.50 -16.18 -5.91
C ALA A 43 14.48 -17.32 -6.30
N PRO A 44 15.60 -17.03 -6.98
CA PRO A 44 16.58 -18.05 -7.38
C PRO A 44 17.40 -18.58 -6.21
N GLU A 45 17.86 -19.83 -6.32
CA GLU A 45 18.73 -20.49 -5.34
C GLU A 45 20.16 -19.92 -5.31
N SER A 46 20.55 -19.19 -6.36
CA SER A 46 21.88 -18.62 -6.54
C SER A 46 21.76 -17.15 -6.93
N ARG A 47 22.71 -16.32 -6.43
CA ARG A 47 22.83 -14.91 -6.85
C ARG A 47 23.28 -14.79 -8.30
N THR A 48 24.09 -15.73 -8.80
CA THR A 48 24.42 -15.82 -10.23
C THR A 48 23.37 -16.69 -10.92
N VAL A 49 22.67 -16.12 -11.91
CA VAL A 49 21.68 -16.81 -12.75
C VAL A 49 22.05 -16.74 -14.23
N VAL A 50 21.50 -17.65 -15.02
CA VAL A 50 21.71 -17.76 -16.47
C VAL A 50 20.35 -17.83 -17.19
N PRO A 51 20.28 -17.49 -18.50
CA PRO A 51 19.04 -17.61 -19.27
C PRO A 51 18.45 -19.04 -19.25
N LYS A 52 17.14 -19.14 -19.48
CA LYS A 52 16.40 -20.41 -19.62
C LYS A 52 16.11 -20.75 -21.08
N SER A 53 15.86 -19.74 -21.92
CA SER A 53 15.50 -19.91 -23.34
C SER A 53 16.20 -18.90 -24.22
N VAL A 54 16.40 -19.28 -25.49
CA VAL A 54 16.71 -18.35 -26.59
C VAL A 54 15.43 -18.16 -27.42
N LEU A 55 15.04 -16.91 -27.64
CA LEU A 55 13.89 -16.49 -28.42
C LEU A 55 14.33 -15.77 -29.71
N SER A 56 13.46 -15.80 -30.71
CA SER A 56 13.56 -14.99 -31.91
C SER A 56 13.27 -13.53 -31.60
N ALA A 57 14.19 -12.62 -31.94
CA ALA A 57 13.96 -11.18 -31.76
C ALA A 57 12.82 -10.64 -32.66
N SER A 58 12.54 -11.29 -33.80
CA SER A 58 11.52 -10.82 -34.75
C SER A 58 10.10 -11.32 -34.45
N THR A 59 9.96 -12.44 -33.72
CA THR A 59 8.64 -13.04 -33.38
C THR A 59 8.38 -13.19 -31.90
N GLY A 60 9.40 -13.15 -31.03
CA GLY A 60 9.29 -13.42 -29.59
C GLY A 60 9.11 -14.91 -29.26
N GLU A 61 9.11 -15.79 -30.26
CA GLU A 61 8.92 -17.24 -30.09
C GLU A 61 10.19 -17.94 -29.65
N LYS A 62 10.04 -19.02 -28.88
CA LYS A 62 11.18 -19.83 -28.39
C LYS A 62 11.83 -20.63 -29.51
N ILE A 63 13.10 -20.34 -29.78
CA ILE A 63 13.96 -21.12 -30.68
C ILE A 63 14.47 -22.37 -29.97
N SER A 64 14.97 -22.21 -28.74
CA SER A 64 15.60 -23.30 -27.97
C SER A 64 15.62 -23.00 -26.46
N SER A 65 15.92 -24.02 -25.65
CA SER A 65 16.40 -23.78 -24.28
C SER A 65 17.87 -23.34 -24.33
N TRP A 66 18.31 -22.51 -23.38
CA TRP A 66 19.71 -22.05 -23.32
C TRP A 66 20.65 -23.24 -23.02
N GLY A 67 21.53 -23.55 -23.97
CA GLY A 67 22.47 -24.67 -23.88
C GLY A 67 23.89 -24.29 -23.45
N GLY A 68 24.10 -23.07 -22.94
CA GLY A 68 25.43 -22.50 -22.72
C GLY A 68 26.13 -22.04 -24.01
N HIS A 69 25.44 -22.03 -25.15
CA HIS A 69 25.99 -21.68 -26.46
C HIS A 69 24.97 -20.97 -27.35
N ALA A 70 25.40 -19.91 -28.05
CA ALA A 70 24.65 -19.28 -29.14
C ALA A 70 25.60 -18.58 -30.12
N LYS A 71 25.14 -18.36 -31.36
CA LYS A 71 25.96 -17.71 -32.41
C LYS A 71 25.24 -16.55 -33.07
N LEU A 72 25.89 -15.40 -33.09
CA LEU A 72 25.54 -14.23 -33.91
C LEU A 72 26.36 -14.32 -35.20
N ALA A 73 25.73 -14.75 -36.30
CA ALA A 73 26.42 -15.23 -37.49
C ALA A 73 27.03 -14.12 -38.36
N THR A 74 26.40 -12.94 -38.41
CA THR A 74 26.78 -11.77 -39.22
C THR A 74 26.40 -10.48 -38.52
N ASN A 75 26.79 -9.32 -39.08
CA ASN A 75 26.20 -8.02 -38.74
C ASN A 75 24.66 -8.08 -38.75
N GLY A 76 24.01 -7.46 -37.77
CA GLY A 76 22.55 -7.47 -37.60
C GLY A 76 21.97 -8.81 -37.14
N SER A 77 22.80 -9.82 -36.85
CA SER A 77 22.33 -11.02 -36.14
C SER A 77 22.02 -10.65 -34.70
N GLN A 78 20.82 -11.03 -34.23
CA GLN A 78 20.35 -10.78 -32.87
C GLN A 78 19.58 -11.98 -32.30
N LEU A 79 19.73 -12.21 -31.00
CA LEU A 79 19.05 -13.27 -30.24
C LEU A 79 18.58 -12.72 -28.90
N VAL A 80 17.41 -13.13 -28.45
CA VAL A 80 16.83 -12.70 -27.16
C VAL A 80 16.94 -13.83 -26.15
N PHE A 81 17.46 -13.53 -24.97
CA PHE A 81 17.71 -14.48 -23.90
C PHE A 81 16.70 -14.25 -22.77
N ASP A 82 15.77 -15.19 -22.61
CA ASP A 82 14.72 -15.15 -21.60
C ASP A 82 15.19 -15.88 -20.33
N PHE A 83 15.25 -15.17 -19.21
CA PHE A 83 15.58 -15.74 -17.89
C PHE A 83 14.41 -16.53 -17.26
N GLY A 84 13.24 -16.51 -17.89
CA GLY A 84 12.01 -17.22 -17.49
C GLY A 84 11.25 -16.56 -16.34
N LYS A 85 11.74 -15.40 -15.87
CA LYS A 85 11.19 -14.59 -14.78
C LYS A 85 11.92 -13.24 -14.74
N GLU A 86 11.40 -12.32 -13.94
CA GLU A 86 12.04 -11.05 -13.63
C GLU A 86 13.38 -11.25 -12.89
N VAL A 87 14.40 -10.48 -13.28
CA VAL A 87 15.76 -10.49 -12.72
C VAL A 87 16.38 -9.08 -12.76
N GLY A 88 17.49 -8.84 -12.07
CA GLY A 88 18.12 -7.51 -12.07
C GLY A 88 19.50 -7.47 -11.42
N GLY A 89 20.44 -6.73 -12.00
CA GLY A 89 21.83 -6.69 -11.55
C GLY A 89 22.86 -6.46 -12.68
N ILE A 90 23.96 -7.22 -12.63
CA ILE A 90 25.16 -7.05 -13.47
C ILE A 90 25.40 -8.29 -14.34
N VAL A 91 25.35 -8.11 -15.66
CA VAL A 91 25.64 -9.16 -16.66
C VAL A 91 27.14 -9.33 -16.91
N ARG A 92 27.55 -10.59 -17.04
CA ARG A 92 28.84 -11.03 -17.56
C ARG A 92 28.62 -11.84 -18.84
N LEU A 93 29.44 -11.57 -19.86
CA LEU A 93 29.45 -12.27 -21.14
C LEU A 93 30.85 -12.83 -21.41
N GLU A 94 30.91 -14.08 -21.82
CA GLU A 94 32.10 -14.70 -22.40
C GLU A 94 31.77 -15.09 -23.85
N TYR A 95 32.56 -14.62 -24.81
CA TYR A 95 32.37 -14.96 -26.22
C TYR A 95 33.67 -14.99 -27.01
N THR A 96 33.67 -15.62 -28.18
CA THR A 96 34.77 -15.59 -29.14
C THR A 96 34.33 -14.93 -30.45
N ALA A 97 35.01 -13.86 -30.82
CA ALA A 97 34.86 -13.22 -32.13
C ALA A 97 35.72 -13.96 -33.16
N ALA A 98 35.18 -14.12 -34.37
CA ALA A 98 35.88 -14.68 -35.53
C ALA A 98 35.67 -13.79 -36.76
N GLY A 99 36.72 -13.56 -37.54
CA GLY A 99 36.76 -12.59 -38.64
C GLY A 99 37.69 -11.40 -38.33
N ASN A 100 38.14 -10.70 -39.37
CA ASN A 100 39.22 -9.73 -39.26
C ASN A 100 38.77 -8.27 -39.00
N SER A 101 37.46 -8.01 -38.94
CA SER A 101 36.94 -6.68 -38.58
C SER A 101 36.76 -6.53 -37.07
N SER A 102 37.06 -5.35 -36.53
CA SER A 102 36.52 -4.93 -35.24
C SER A 102 34.98 -4.84 -35.28
N GLY A 103 34.36 -4.87 -34.10
CA GLY A 103 32.92 -4.75 -33.93
C GLY A 103 32.53 -4.70 -32.46
N ALA A 104 31.23 -4.84 -32.19
CA ALA A 104 30.68 -4.90 -30.85
C ALA A 104 29.54 -5.92 -30.74
N VAL A 105 29.36 -6.47 -29.54
CA VAL A 105 28.10 -7.08 -29.10
C VAL A 105 27.33 -6.04 -28.31
N GLY A 106 26.14 -5.66 -28.79
CA GLY A 106 25.20 -4.82 -28.05
C GLY A 106 24.36 -5.63 -27.08
N LEU A 107 24.05 -5.06 -25.92
CA LEU A 107 23.21 -5.59 -24.85
C LEU A 107 22.02 -4.65 -24.64
N ALA A 108 20.80 -5.14 -24.84
CA ALA A 108 19.56 -4.42 -24.59
C ALA A 108 18.64 -5.22 -23.65
N PHE A 109 17.92 -4.52 -22.77
CA PHE A 109 17.23 -5.12 -21.62
C PHE A 109 15.76 -4.73 -21.59
N THR A 110 14.86 -5.69 -21.34
CA THR A 110 13.41 -5.42 -21.22
C THR A 110 12.73 -6.30 -20.18
N GLU A 111 11.77 -5.75 -19.43
CA GLU A 111 10.93 -6.55 -18.53
C GLU A 111 9.85 -7.33 -19.32
N ALA A 112 9.32 -6.75 -20.40
CA ALA A 112 8.16 -7.27 -21.14
C ALA A 112 8.47 -7.64 -22.60
N LYS A 113 7.90 -8.76 -23.06
CA LYS A 113 8.22 -9.42 -24.34
C LYS A 113 7.90 -8.57 -25.58
N ASN A 114 7.00 -7.60 -25.45
CA ASN A 114 6.59 -6.70 -26.52
C ASN A 114 7.62 -5.60 -26.84
N TRP A 115 8.63 -5.39 -26.00
CA TRP A 115 9.68 -4.38 -26.21
C TRP A 115 11.02 -4.95 -26.69
N ILE A 116 11.14 -6.28 -26.84
CA ILE A 116 12.40 -6.94 -27.21
C ILE A 116 12.94 -6.43 -28.56
N GLY A 117 14.24 -6.14 -28.59
CA GLY A 117 14.95 -5.64 -29.77
C GLY A 117 16.33 -5.11 -29.40
N GLU A 118 16.94 -4.33 -30.30
CA GLU A 118 18.28 -3.76 -30.12
C GLU A 118 18.32 -2.59 -29.11
N TRP A 119 17.16 -2.14 -28.60
CA TRP A 119 17.03 -1.06 -27.61
C TRP A 119 16.39 -1.61 -26.32
N SER A 120 16.81 -1.10 -25.17
CA SER A 120 16.22 -1.40 -23.87
C SER A 120 14.90 -0.63 -23.68
N ASP A 121 14.02 -1.13 -22.82
CA ASP A 121 12.84 -0.36 -22.40
C ASP A 121 13.25 0.87 -21.56
N SER A 122 12.41 1.91 -21.53
CA SER A 122 12.79 3.17 -20.88
C SER A 122 12.85 3.04 -19.36
N SER A 123 13.91 3.58 -18.75
CA SER A 123 14.06 3.69 -17.29
C SER A 123 14.55 5.08 -16.83
N ASN A 124 15.12 5.88 -17.73
CA ASN A 124 15.70 7.18 -17.39
C ASN A 124 14.68 8.22 -16.87
N GLY A 125 13.44 8.24 -17.40
CA GLY A 125 12.37 9.13 -16.93
C GLY A 125 12.52 10.61 -17.30
N LYS A 126 13.45 10.95 -18.21
CA LYS A 126 13.55 12.29 -18.83
C LYS A 126 12.71 12.40 -20.09
N PHE A 127 12.50 11.28 -20.80
CA PHE A 127 11.70 11.17 -22.02
C PHE A 127 12.19 12.07 -23.18
N VAL A 128 13.51 12.23 -23.33
CA VAL A 128 14.11 13.00 -24.44
C VAL A 128 14.85 12.09 -25.43
N GLY A 129 15.55 11.07 -24.92
CA GLY A 129 16.20 10.03 -25.73
C GLY A 129 16.04 8.65 -25.09
N PRO A 130 16.28 7.57 -25.88
CA PRO A 130 16.08 6.20 -25.42
C PRO A 130 17.14 5.76 -24.39
N ASP A 131 16.79 4.74 -23.60
CA ASP A 131 17.76 3.98 -22.80
C ASP A 131 18.79 3.25 -23.67
N GLY A 132 18.42 2.85 -24.89
CA GLY A 132 19.34 2.30 -25.88
C GLY A 132 19.99 0.97 -25.45
N ALA A 133 21.27 0.80 -25.74
CA ALA A 133 22.04 -0.41 -25.45
C ALA A 133 23.45 -0.08 -24.96
N ILE A 134 24.05 -1.00 -24.20
CA ILE A 134 25.47 -0.96 -23.83
C ILE A 134 26.26 -1.95 -24.70
N TYR A 135 27.55 -1.72 -24.89
CA TYR A 135 28.35 -2.44 -25.89
C TYR A 135 29.60 -3.08 -25.30
N SER A 136 29.85 -4.33 -25.69
CA SER A 136 31.13 -5.01 -25.52
C SER A 136 31.90 -4.98 -26.85
N ASN A 137 33.03 -4.28 -26.89
CA ASN A 137 33.81 -4.05 -28.11
C ASN A 137 34.89 -5.12 -28.31
N PHE A 138 35.16 -5.50 -29.56
CA PHE A 138 36.23 -6.44 -29.93
C PHE A 138 37.01 -5.97 -31.16
N THR A 139 38.28 -6.39 -31.26
CA THR A 139 39.20 -5.97 -32.33
C THR A 139 39.79 -7.19 -33.05
N GLY A 140 39.16 -7.62 -34.13
CA GLY A 140 39.54 -8.83 -34.86
C GLY A 140 39.17 -10.12 -34.11
N PRO A 141 39.79 -11.27 -34.44
CA PRO A 141 39.43 -12.56 -33.89
C PRO A 141 40.08 -12.81 -32.53
N GLY A 142 39.32 -13.37 -31.59
CA GLY A 142 39.78 -13.69 -30.23
C GLY A 142 38.64 -13.85 -29.23
N SER A 143 38.95 -14.41 -28.07
CA SER A 143 38.02 -14.51 -26.94
C SER A 143 37.97 -13.20 -26.14
N VAL A 144 36.77 -12.84 -25.67
CA VAL A 144 36.47 -11.61 -24.94
C VAL A 144 35.64 -11.93 -23.71
N SER A 145 36.13 -11.50 -22.57
CA SER A 145 35.41 -11.43 -21.30
C SER A 145 34.89 -10.01 -21.10
N TYR A 146 33.61 -9.86 -20.77
CA TYR A 146 32.97 -8.57 -20.52
C TYR A 146 32.09 -8.62 -19.28
N THR A 147 32.31 -7.71 -18.34
CA THR A 147 31.36 -7.39 -17.27
C THR A 147 30.83 -5.99 -17.54
N MET A 148 29.51 -5.80 -17.53
CA MET A 148 28.93 -4.47 -17.73
C MET A 148 29.29 -3.51 -16.59
N PRO A 149 29.43 -2.19 -16.85
CA PRO A 149 29.78 -1.21 -15.81
C PRO A 149 28.73 -1.17 -14.69
N ASP A 150 29.19 -1.01 -13.46
CA ASP A 150 28.32 -0.97 -12.27
C ASP A 150 27.26 0.13 -12.34
N GLU A 151 27.61 1.32 -12.84
CA GLU A 151 26.66 2.40 -13.07
C GLU A 151 25.58 2.07 -14.10
N LYS A 152 25.76 1.04 -14.93
CA LYS A 152 24.78 0.54 -15.89
C LYS A 152 23.97 -0.64 -15.35
N LEU A 153 24.03 -0.95 -14.05
CA LEU A 153 23.17 -1.94 -13.40
C LEU A 153 21.73 -1.83 -13.91
N ARG A 154 21.20 -2.93 -14.46
CA ARG A 154 19.81 -2.96 -14.91
C ARG A 154 18.95 -3.46 -13.76
N GLY A 155 18.11 -2.58 -13.23
CA GLY A 155 17.38 -2.83 -11.99
C GLY A 155 16.32 -3.90 -12.08
N GLY A 156 15.59 -3.94 -13.21
CA GLY A 156 14.65 -4.97 -13.61
C GLY A 156 14.76 -5.22 -15.11
N PHE A 157 14.73 -6.50 -15.50
CA PHE A 157 14.48 -7.03 -16.83
C PHE A 157 14.19 -8.54 -16.75
N ARG A 158 13.52 -9.10 -17.75
CA ARG A 158 13.40 -10.56 -17.96
C ARG A 158 14.12 -11.03 -19.22
N TYR A 159 14.19 -10.16 -20.24
CA TYR A 159 14.72 -10.47 -21.56
C TYR A 159 15.96 -9.62 -21.85
N LEU A 160 17.05 -10.28 -22.25
CA LEU A 160 18.30 -9.67 -22.70
C LEU A 160 18.48 -9.93 -24.20
N THR A 161 18.43 -8.92 -25.05
CA THR A 161 18.85 -9.05 -26.46
C THR A 161 20.35 -8.91 -26.56
N LEU A 162 21.01 -9.86 -27.24
CA LEU A 162 22.39 -9.70 -27.71
C LEU A 162 22.41 -9.60 -29.23
N PHE A 163 23.05 -8.56 -29.77
CA PHE A 163 23.10 -8.27 -31.20
C PHE A 163 24.50 -7.88 -31.68
N LEU A 164 24.85 -8.21 -32.92
CA LEU A 164 26.20 -8.05 -33.48
C LEU A 164 26.29 -6.86 -34.44
N VAL A 165 27.12 -5.88 -34.08
CA VAL A 165 27.48 -4.72 -34.92
C VAL A 165 28.93 -4.87 -35.39
N ALA A 166 29.15 -5.31 -36.63
CA ALA A 166 30.49 -5.60 -37.17
C ALA A 166 30.54 -5.49 -38.71
N GLY A 167 31.74 -5.41 -39.29
CA GLY A 167 31.91 -5.39 -40.75
C GLY A 167 31.81 -6.78 -41.38
N SER A 168 32.72 -7.67 -41.00
CA SER A 168 32.83 -9.06 -41.49
C SER A 168 33.36 -9.95 -40.36
N ALA A 169 32.51 -10.17 -39.35
CA ALA A 169 32.77 -11.04 -38.22
C ALA A 169 31.51 -11.83 -37.82
N SER A 170 31.72 -12.91 -37.08
CA SER A 170 30.69 -13.66 -36.35
C SER A 170 31.11 -13.79 -34.88
N VAL A 171 30.15 -13.75 -33.96
CA VAL A 171 30.40 -13.93 -32.51
C VAL A 171 29.78 -15.23 -32.03
N ASP A 172 30.57 -15.99 -31.27
CA ASP A 172 30.24 -17.29 -30.70
C ASP A 172 30.18 -17.13 -29.16
N ILE A 173 28.99 -17.13 -28.58
CA ILE A 173 28.72 -16.80 -27.17
C ILE A 173 28.79 -18.09 -26.34
N SER A 174 29.64 -18.10 -25.30
CA SER A 174 29.95 -19.26 -24.47
C SER A 174 29.57 -19.12 -22.99
N SER A 175 29.30 -17.91 -22.49
CA SER A 175 28.58 -17.71 -21.23
C SER A 175 27.73 -16.43 -21.25
N ILE A 176 26.60 -16.49 -20.54
CA ILE A 176 25.74 -15.36 -20.21
C ILE A 176 25.33 -15.56 -18.75
N GLU A 177 25.90 -14.77 -17.86
CA GLU A 177 25.66 -14.81 -16.41
C GLU A 177 25.14 -13.46 -15.93
N LEU A 178 24.27 -13.47 -14.92
CA LEU A 178 23.75 -12.28 -14.27
C LEU A 178 23.95 -12.44 -12.76
N GLU A 179 24.74 -11.54 -12.17
CA GLU A 179 24.85 -11.37 -10.73
C GLU A 179 23.71 -10.48 -10.23
N ILE A 180 22.80 -11.05 -9.44
CA ILE A 180 21.63 -10.37 -8.90
C ILE A 180 22.03 -9.33 -7.84
N GLY A 181 21.60 -8.10 -8.07
CA GLY A 181 21.89 -6.95 -7.20
C GLY A 181 20.79 -6.62 -6.18
N PHE A 182 19.57 -7.11 -6.36
CA PHE A 182 18.49 -6.93 -5.39
C PHE A 182 18.62 -7.87 -4.18
N GLN A 183 17.88 -7.55 -3.11
CA GLN A 183 17.98 -8.14 -1.77
C GLN A 183 19.45 -8.33 -1.33
N PRO A 184 20.26 -7.25 -1.31
CA PRO A 184 21.71 -7.36 -1.27
C PRO A 184 22.23 -7.98 0.02
N THR A 185 21.56 -7.73 1.14
CA THR A 185 21.93 -8.19 2.49
C THR A 185 21.62 -9.67 2.78
N TRP A 186 20.97 -10.40 1.88
CA TRP A 186 20.62 -11.82 2.11
C TRP A 186 21.59 -12.75 1.39
N SER A 187 22.22 -13.66 2.14
CA SER A 187 23.07 -14.73 1.57
C SER A 187 22.26 -15.77 0.78
N ASN A 188 21.00 -15.98 1.18
CA ASN A 188 20.07 -16.92 0.61
C ASN A 188 18.80 -16.18 0.16
N LEU A 189 18.64 -15.97 -1.16
CA LEU A 189 17.48 -15.25 -1.71
C LEU A 189 16.14 -15.97 -1.49
N ARG A 190 16.14 -17.26 -1.11
CA ARG A 190 14.92 -18.04 -0.82
C ARG A 190 14.55 -18.07 0.65
N ALA A 191 15.27 -17.35 1.52
CA ALA A 191 15.05 -17.30 2.97
C ALA A 191 13.82 -16.46 3.39
N TYR A 192 12.66 -16.68 2.77
CA TYR A 192 11.43 -15.94 3.06
C TYR A 192 10.99 -16.17 4.52
N GLN A 193 10.56 -15.09 5.19
CA GLN A 193 10.18 -15.11 6.60
C GLN A 193 8.67 -15.28 6.85
N GLY A 194 7.89 -15.43 5.79
CA GLY A 194 6.49 -15.84 5.81
C GLY A 194 6.11 -16.66 4.58
N TYR A 195 4.91 -17.25 4.62
CA TYR A 195 4.38 -18.11 3.57
C TYR A 195 2.84 -18.07 3.51
N PHE A 196 2.31 -18.43 2.35
CA PHE A 196 0.88 -18.74 2.16
C PHE A 196 0.74 -19.98 1.28
N HIS A 197 -0.30 -20.77 1.54
CA HIS A 197 -0.70 -21.91 0.72
C HIS A 197 -2.21 -22.16 0.82
N SER A 198 -2.87 -22.46 -0.28
CA SER A 198 -4.32 -22.67 -0.33
C SER A 198 -4.73 -23.67 -1.42
N SER A 199 -6.01 -24.05 -1.40
CA SER A 199 -6.60 -24.92 -2.43
C SER A 199 -6.65 -24.32 -3.85
N ASP A 200 -6.24 -23.05 -4.03
CA ASP A 200 -6.20 -22.37 -5.33
C ASP A 200 -4.75 -22.03 -5.70
N ALA A 201 -4.23 -22.75 -6.69
CA ALA A 201 -2.86 -22.57 -7.17
C ALA A 201 -2.61 -21.19 -7.80
N LEU A 202 -3.63 -20.52 -8.34
CA LEU A 202 -3.47 -19.18 -8.91
C LEU A 202 -3.31 -18.14 -7.80
N LEU A 203 -4.10 -18.22 -6.73
CA LEU A 203 -3.92 -17.34 -5.55
C LEU A 203 -2.56 -17.55 -4.89
N ASN A 204 -2.11 -18.81 -4.80
CA ASN A 204 -0.77 -19.13 -4.32
C ASN A 204 0.30 -18.41 -5.18
N SER A 205 0.31 -18.61 -6.50
CA SER A 205 1.28 -17.97 -7.40
C SER A 205 1.22 -16.43 -7.36
N ILE A 206 0.05 -15.83 -7.23
CA ILE A 206 -0.11 -14.37 -7.09
C ILE A 206 0.55 -13.87 -5.79
N TRP A 207 0.37 -14.58 -4.66
CA TRP A 207 1.02 -14.24 -3.39
C TRP A 207 2.55 -14.23 -3.51
N TYR A 208 3.14 -15.28 -4.09
CA TYR A 208 4.60 -15.34 -4.28
C TYR A 208 5.11 -14.35 -5.34
N SER A 209 4.28 -13.94 -6.30
CA SER A 209 4.62 -12.88 -7.25
C SER A 209 4.69 -11.50 -6.57
N GLY A 210 3.77 -11.22 -5.66
CA GLY A 210 3.82 -10.03 -4.80
C GLY A 210 5.06 -10.04 -3.89
N ALA A 211 5.32 -11.16 -3.21
CA ALA A 211 6.51 -11.33 -2.37
C ALA A 211 7.83 -11.18 -3.15
N TYR A 212 7.93 -11.75 -4.36
CA TYR A 212 9.13 -11.61 -5.21
C TYR A 212 9.32 -10.19 -5.75
N THR A 213 8.22 -9.48 -6.05
CA THR A 213 8.27 -8.06 -6.43
C THR A 213 8.88 -7.20 -5.32
N LEU A 214 8.52 -7.46 -4.08
CA LEU A 214 9.10 -6.75 -2.93
C LEU A 214 10.59 -7.07 -2.77
N GLN A 215 11.00 -8.31 -3.06
CA GLN A 215 12.40 -8.70 -3.11
C GLN A 215 13.18 -7.99 -4.23
N THR A 216 12.63 -7.86 -5.45
CA THR A 216 13.32 -7.11 -6.54
C THR A 216 13.49 -5.63 -6.21
N ASN A 217 12.64 -5.11 -5.32
CA ASN A 217 12.55 -3.71 -4.95
C ASN A 217 13.30 -3.38 -3.65
N ALA A 218 13.87 -4.37 -2.95
CA ALA A 218 14.89 -4.18 -1.93
C ALA A 218 16.26 -4.02 -2.62
N VAL A 219 16.79 -2.81 -2.71
CA VAL A 219 17.95 -2.48 -3.56
C VAL A 219 19.15 -1.96 -2.75
N PRO A 220 20.39 -2.06 -3.28
CA PRO A 220 21.56 -1.48 -2.62
C PRO A 220 21.51 0.05 -2.68
N VAL A 221 21.81 0.71 -1.56
CA VAL A 221 21.50 2.15 -1.40
C VAL A 221 22.23 3.08 -2.37
N ASN A 222 23.33 2.66 -3.01
CA ASN A 222 24.10 3.46 -3.96
C ASN A 222 23.78 3.15 -5.44
N TYR A 223 22.69 2.42 -5.69
CA TYR A 223 22.26 1.98 -7.02
C TYR A 223 20.83 2.44 -7.35
N GLY A 224 20.48 3.63 -6.86
CA GLY A 224 19.34 4.42 -7.34
C GLY A 224 19.65 5.14 -8.64
N ARG A 225 18.61 5.60 -9.35
CA ARG A 225 18.76 6.34 -10.61
C ARG A 225 19.52 7.66 -10.41
N CYS A 226 20.49 7.98 -11.29
CA CYS A 226 21.18 9.27 -11.30
C CYS A 226 20.19 10.43 -11.52
N VAL A 227 20.35 11.51 -10.75
CA VAL A 227 19.60 12.76 -10.87
C VAL A 227 20.60 13.92 -10.83
N PRO A 228 20.58 14.88 -11.78
CA PRO A 228 19.63 15.06 -12.88
C PRO A 228 19.61 13.93 -13.91
N PHE A 229 18.43 13.66 -14.49
CA PHE A 229 18.26 12.56 -15.46
C PHE A 229 19.12 12.75 -16.73
N LEU A 230 19.62 11.65 -17.29
CA LEU A 230 20.40 11.63 -18.53
C LEU A 230 19.56 11.94 -19.77
N HIS A 231 20.17 12.49 -20.83
CA HIS A 231 19.50 12.69 -22.13
C HIS A 231 19.18 11.36 -22.82
N GLU A 232 20.15 10.45 -22.83
CA GLU A 232 20.12 9.11 -23.40
C GLU A 232 20.79 8.14 -22.44
N GLY A 233 20.38 6.87 -22.47
CA GLY A 233 20.86 5.85 -21.56
C GLY A 233 20.36 6.00 -20.12
N TRP A 234 20.69 5.02 -19.30
CA TRP A 234 20.45 5.05 -17.86
C TRP A 234 21.77 5.12 -17.08
N ALA A 235 21.68 5.55 -15.82
CA ALA A 235 22.72 5.36 -14.82
C ALA A 235 22.06 5.10 -13.46
N ASN A 236 22.47 4.03 -12.79
CA ASN A 236 22.00 3.60 -11.48
C ASN A 236 23.17 3.64 -10.48
N ASN A 237 23.65 4.85 -10.18
CA ASN A 237 24.78 5.15 -9.29
C ASN A 237 24.46 6.26 -8.26
N GLY A 238 23.17 6.58 -8.08
CA GLY A 238 22.70 7.57 -7.11
C GLY A 238 22.47 6.98 -5.72
N THR A 239 22.75 7.78 -4.68
CA THR A 239 22.54 7.39 -3.27
C THR A 239 21.10 7.66 -2.83
N LEU A 240 20.45 6.62 -2.30
CA LEU A 240 19.04 6.54 -1.92
C LEU A 240 18.77 6.80 -0.44
N GLY A 241 19.76 6.59 0.42
CA GLY A 241 19.55 6.65 1.88
C GLY A 241 20.65 5.93 2.68
N PRO A 242 20.43 5.73 3.98
CA PRO A 242 21.37 5.06 4.88
C PRO A 242 21.30 3.53 4.80
N GLY A 243 22.35 2.85 5.27
CA GLY A 243 22.41 1.38 5.35
C GLY A 243 22.91 0.69 4.08
N ASP A 244 22.69 -0.63 4.00
CA ASP A 244 23.12 -1.48 2.87
C ASP A 244 21.98 -1.89 1.92
N THR A 245 20.72 -1.74 2.36
CA THR A 245 19.50 -2.09 1.61
C THR A 245 18.40 -1.06 1.86
N ILE A 246 17.55 -0.82 0.88
CA ILE A 246 16.43 0.14 0.95
C ILE A 246 15.30 -0.28 0.02
N ILE A 247 14.04 -0.09 0.41
CA ILE A 247 12.89 -0.42 -0.45
C ILE A 247 12.57 0.76 -1.39
N VAL A 248 12.31 0.46 -2.67
CA VAL A 248 11.92 1.42 -3.72
C VAL A 248 10.59 1.04 -4.39
N ASP A 249 10.07 1.94 -5.22
CA ASP A 249 8.81 1.77 -5.97
C ASP A 249 8.84 0.57 -6.93
N GLY A 250 9.87 0.49 -7.77
CA GLY A 250 9.97 -0.49 -8.86
C GLY A 250 11.38 -0.99 -9.14
N ALA A 251 11.48 -2.15 -9.78
CA ALA A 251 12.77 -2.76 -10.12
C ALA A 251 13.50 -1.99 -11.23
N LYS A 252 12.86 -1.80 -12.41
CA LYS A 252 13.45 -1.14 -13.59
C LYS A 252 13.64 0.37 -13.43
N ARG A 253 12.52 1.08 -13.34
CA ARG A 253 12.40 2.54 -13.53
C ARG A 253 12.19 3.28 -12.21
N ASP A 254 12.45 4.58 -12.23
CA ASP A 254 12.51 5.49 -11.05
C ASP A 254 13.49 5.07 -9.96
N ARG A 255 13.31 3.88 -9.35
CA ARG A 255 14.15 3.27 -8.32
C ARG A 255 14.40 4.24 -7.17
N ALA A 256 13.32 4.80 -6.61
CA ALA A 256 13.36 5.76 -5.51
C ALA A 256 12.45 5.35 -4.35
N VAL A 257 12.67 5.92 -3.16
CA VAL A 257 11.74 5.76 -2.04
C VAL A 257 10.48 6.57 -2.33
N TRP A 258 9.34 5.89 -2.51
CA TRP A 258 8.03 6.52 -2.71
C TRP A 258 7.07 6.06 -1.58
N PRO A 259 6.74 6.93 -0.61
CA PRO A 259 5.88 6.57 0.52
C PRO A 259 4.48 6.03 0.18
N GLY A 260 3.84 6.49 -0.89
CA GLY A 260 2.50 6.01 -1.29
C GLY A 260 2.47 4.51 -1.53
N ASP A 261 3.47 4.01 -2.26
CA ASP A 261 3.72 2.60 -2.53
C ASP A 261 3.89 1.79 -1.23
N MET A 262 4.55 2.37 -0.23
CA MET A 262 4.76 1.77 1.10
C MET A 262 3.45 1.49 1.83
N GLY A 263 2.36 2.18 1.49
CA GLY A 263 1.00 1.93 1.99
C GLY A 263 0.47 0.52 1.68
N ILE A 264 0.93 -0.09 0.58
CA ILE A 264 0.62 -1.49 0.20
C ILE A 264 1.85 -2.40 0.38
N ALA A 265 3.03 -1.89 0.03
CA ALA A 265 4.26 -2.67 0.03
C ALA A 265 4.71 -3.09 1.44
N VAL A 266 4.58 -2.23 2.47
CA VAL A 266 5.11 -2.55 3.81
C VAL A 266 4.34 -3.67 4.52
N PRO A 267 2.99 -3.68 4.58
CA PRO A 267 2.23 -4.83 5.09
C PRO A 267 2.52 -6.11 4.30
N SER A 268 2.63 -6.01 2.97
CA SER A 268 2.95 -7.14 2.11
C SER A 268 4.36 -7.69 2.35
N THR A 269 5.34 -6.81 2.63
CA THR A 269 6.73 -7.15 2.99
C THR A 269 6.77 -7.88 4.32
N PHE A 270 6.06 -7.37 5.33
CA PHE A 270 5.99 -7.97 6.67
C PHE A 270 5.52 -9.43 6.64
N VAL A 271 4.44 -9.73 5.91
CA VAL A 271 3.88 -11.10 5.88
C VAL A 271 4.63 -12.08 4.98
N SER A 272 5.65 -11.65 4.22
CA SER A 272 6.28 -12.48 3.17
C SER A 272 7.80 -12.57 3.24
N VAL A 273 8.53 -11.56 2.78
CA VAL A 273 10.00 -11.55 2.83
C VAL A 273 10.52 -11.18 4.22
N GLY A 274 9.82 -10.32 4.96
CA GLY A 274 10.18 -9.91 6.32
C GLY A 274 11.36 -8.94 6.44
N ASP A 275 11.93 -8.47 5.33
CA ASP A 275 12.97 -7.43 5.35
C ASP A 275 12.38 -6.06 5.70
N LEU A 276 12.40 -5.76 7.00
CA LEU A 276 12.05 -4.45 7.55
C LEU A 276 13.26 -3.52 7.74
N ASP A 277 14.49 -3.99 7.47
CA ASP A 277 15.68 -3.12 7.41
C ASP A 277 15.58 -2.17 6.21
N SER A 278 15.18 -2.71 5.05
CA SER A 278 14.87 -1.93 3.84
C SER A 278 13.79 -0.87 4.09
N VAL A 279 12.79 -1.18 4.93
CA VAL A 279 11.69 -0.27 5.30
C VAL A 279 12.17 0.83 6.24
N ARG A 280 12.92 0.49 7.30
CA ARG A 280 13.52 1.48 8.22
C ARG A 280 14.39 2.48 7.47
N ASN A 281 15.25 1.98 6.58
CA ASN A 281 16.20 2.79 5.84
C ASN A 281 15.50 3.74 4.85
N ALA A 282 14.40 3.29 4.23
CA ALA A 282 13.53 4.14 3.40
C ALA A 282 12.86 5.25 4.21
N LEU A 283 12.22 4.93 5.34
CA LEU A 283 11.63 5.94 6.22
C LEU A 283 12.68 6.93 6.75
N GLN A 284 13.86 6.44 7.15
CA GLN A 284 14.93 7.31 7.62
C GLN A 284 15.43 8.25 6.53
N ALA A 285 15.47 7.83 5.27
CA ALA A 285 15.79 8.72 4.15
C ALA A 285 14.76 9.87 4.00
N MET A 286 13.48 9.64 4.32
CA MET A 286 12.46 10.70 4.35
C MET A 286 12.65 11.66 5.53
N TYR A 287 12.94 11.14 6.74
CA TYR A 287 13.24 11.97 7.93
C TYR A 287 14.53 12.78 7.78
N ASP A 288 15.60 12.18 7.27
CA ASP A 288 16.89 12.84 7.05
C ASP A 288 16.81 13.93 5.94
N ASN A 289 15.70 13.98 5.18
CA ASN A 289 15.40 15.00 4.16
C ASN A 289 14.07 15.75 4.41
N GLN A 290 13.57 15.77 5.65
CA GLN A 290 12.36 16.53 6.00
C GLN A 290 12.60 18.04 5.87
N ASN A 291 11.64 18.76 5.29
CA ASN A 291 11.72 20.21 5.11
C ASN A 291 11.56 20.97 6.43
N ALA A 292 12.08 22.19 6.49
CA ALA A 292 12.07 23.04 7.68
C ALA A 292 10.67 23.53 8.13
N ASP A 293 9.63 23.32 7.32
CA ASP A 293 8.22 23.56 7.67
C ASP A 293 7.51 22.31 8.23
N GLY A 294 8.23 21.20 8.39
CA GLY A 294 7.69 19.90 8.81
C GLY A 294 7.26 18.99 7.66
N SER A 295 7.24 19.46 6.41
CA SER A 295 6.83 18.62 5.29
C SER A 295 7.88 17.58 4.87
N PHE A 296 7.49 16.31 4.77
CA PHE A 296 8.29 15.32 4.02
C PHE A 296 8.21 15.57 2.51
N PRO A 297 9.27 15.20 1.74
CA PRO A 297 9.17 15.09 0.30
C PRO A 297 8.14 14.05 -0.15
N GLU A 298 7.72 14.15 -1.41
CA GLU A 298 6.90 13.17 -2.11
C GLU A 298 7.70 11.90 -2.46
N ALA A 299 8.99 12.05 -2.76
CA ALA A 299 9.89 10.93 -3.04
C ALA A 299 11.29 11.21 -2.47
N GLY A 300 11.95 10.18 -1.94
CA GLY A 300 13.27 10.27 -1.33
C GLY A 300 14.41 10.58 -2.32
N PRO A 301 15.65 10.73 -1.82
CA PRO A 301 16.80 10.98 -2.67
C PRO A 301 17.12 9.79 -3.58
N PRO A 302 17.84 10.00 -4.69
CA PRO A 302 18.30 11.29 -5.21
C PRO A 302 17.21 12.08 -5.95
N LEU A 303 15.96 11.58 -6.02
CA LEU A 303 14.85 12.24 -6.72
C LEU A 303 14.33 13.48 -5.98
N LEU A 304 14.21 13.42 -4.65
CA LEU A 304 13.79 14.53 -3.75
C LEU A 304 12.62 15.35 -4.30
N GLN A 305 11.56 14.66 -4.77
CA GLN A 305 10.37 15.32 -5.32
C GLN A 305 9.55 15.93 -4.19
N GLN A 306 8.87 17.05 -4.45
CA GLN A 306 8.25 17.91 -3.42
C GLN A 306 6.83 18.31 -3.84
N GLY A 307 5.95 18.53 -2.85
CA GLY A 307 4.61 19.08 -3.08
C GLY A 307 3.49 18.06 -3.23
N SER A 308 3.51 17.00 -2.42
CA SER A 308 2.40 16.05 -2.26
C SER A 308 1.96 15.98 -0.80
N ASP A 309 0.68 16.27 -0.52
CA ASP A 309 0.12 16.10 0.83
C ASP A 309 -0.24 14.63 1.12
N THR A 310 -0.54 13.83 0.10
CA THR A 310 -0.83 12.39 0.26
C THR A 310 0.44 11.60 0.59
N TYR A 311 1.54 11.79 -0.15
CA TYR A 311 2.81 11.09 0.10
C TYR A 311 3.49 11.56 1.39
N HIS A 312 3.30 12.83 1.78
CA HIS A 312 3.64 13.33 3.12
C HIS A 312 2.98 12.46 4.21
N MET A 313 1.65 12.30 4.16
CA MET A 313 0.91 11.49 5.13
C MET A 313 1.27 10.00 5.06
N TRP A 314 1.55 9.46 3.87
CA TRP A 314 2.00 8.08 3.72
C TRP A 314 3.34 7.79 4.42
N THR A 315 4.24 8.78 4.54
CA THR A 315 5.46 8.65 5.36
C THR A 315 5.13 8.44 6.84
N MET A 316 4.09 9.12 7.33
CA MET A 316 3.60 9.00 8.71
C MET A 316 2.91 7.66 8.96
N ILE A 317 2.10 7.18 8.02
CA ILE A 317 1.44 5.87 8.09
C ILE A 317 2.48 4.73 7.97
N GLY A 318 3.49 4.89 7.11
CA GLY A 318 4.62 3.97 7.00
C GLY A 318 5.42 3.85 8.30
N THR A 319 5.60 4.97 9.01
CA THR A 319 6.23 4.99 10.35
C THR A 319 5.43 4.17 11.37
N TYR A 320 4.10 4.28 11.37
CA TYR A 320 3.25 3.42 12.21
C TYR A 320 3.39 1.94 11.87
N ASN A 321 3.30 1.58 10.58
CA ASN A 321 3.42 0.19 10.15
C ASN A 321 4.78 -0.40 10.56
N TYR A 322 5.88 0.36 10.38
CA TYR A 322 7.21 -0.07 10.82
C TYR A 322 7.27 -0.31 12.33
N LEU A 323 6.71 0.58 13.15
CA LEU A 323 6.67 0.40 14.61
C LEU A 323 5.76 -0.75 15.05
N LEU A 324 4.62 -0.95 14.41
CA LEU A 324 3.71 -2.08 14.65
C LEU A 324 4.42 -3.42 14.42
N TYR A 325 5.24 -3.52 13.38
CA TYR A 325 5.92 -4.77 13.01
C TYR A 325 7.27 -5.01 13.72
N THR A 326 7.96 -3.96 14.18
CA THR A 326 9.32 -4.07 14.78
C THR A 326 9.43 -3.73 16.26
N ASN A 327 8.57 -2.84 16.80
CA ASN A 327 8.75 -2.17 18.09
C ASN A 327 10.11 -1.45 18.24
N ASP A 328 10.65 -0.89 17.15
CA ASP A 328 11.86 -0.06 17.17
C ASP A 328 11.60 1.32 17.82
N THR A 329 11.53 1.32 19.15
CA THR A 329 11.36 2.53 19.97
C THR A 329 12.54 3.49 19.86
N GLY A 330 13.72 3.01 19.44
CA GLY A 330 14.89 3.84 19.16
C GLY A 330 14.69 4.70 17.91
N PHE A 331 14.18 4.11 16.83
CA PHE A 331 13.77 4.84 15.63
C PHE A 331 12.65 5.85 15.93
N LEU A 332 11.64 5.45 16.70
CA LEU A 332 10.55 6.36 17.07
C LEU A 332 11.05 7.56 17.88
N ALA A 333 11.82 7.31 18.96
CA ALA A 333 12.37 8.38 19.79
C ALA A 333 13.37 9.28 19.04
N ARG A 334 14.14 8.76 18.07
CA ARG A 334 15.02 9.56 17.21
C ARG A 334 14.24 10.56 16.35
N ASN A 335 13.10 10.12 15.81
CA ASN A 335 12.38 10.85 14.75
C ASN A 335 11.07 11.53 15.24
N TRP A 336 10.78 11.48 16.55
CA TRP A 336 9.51 11.94 17.13
C TRP A 336 9.23 13.42 16.89
N ASP A 337 10.21 14.31 17.12
CA ASP A 337 10.06 15.75 16.88
C ASP A 337 9.73 16.04 15.40
N GLY A 338 10.28 15.24 14.47
CA GLY A 338 9.95 15.31 13.05
C GLY A 338 8.54 14.81 12.75
N TYR A 339 8.06 13.75 13.42
CA TYR A 339 6.68 13.28 13.31
C TYR A 339 5.68 14.34 13.84
N LEU A 340 6.00 15.03 14.94
CA LEU A 340 5.20 16.14 15.46
C LEU A 340 5.14 17.30 14.45
N ALA A 341 6.29 17.73 13.90
CA ALA A 341 6.33 18.79 12.90
C ALA A 341 5.52 18.44 11.63
N ALA A 342 5.56 17.17 11.18
CA ALA A 342 4.74 16.70 10.08
C ALA A 342 3.24 16.72 10.40
N MET A 343 2.85 16.25 11.59
CA MET A 343 1.45 16.32 12.04
C MET A 343 0.95 17.76 12.09
N ASP A 344 1.72 18.70 12.64
CA ASP A 344 1.33 20.11 12.68
C ASP A 344 1.26 20.74 11.27
N TYR A 345 2.18 20.40 10.37
CA TYR A 345 2.14 20.82 8.96
C TYR A 345 0.83 20.44 8.26
N ILE A 346 0.45 19.15 8.31
CA ILE A 346 -0.77 18.68 7.62
C ILE A 346 -2.04 19.15 8.34
N GLN A 347 -2.01 19.28 9.66
CA GLN A 347 -3.15 19.76 10.45
C GLN A 347 -3.43 21.25 10.26
N ALA A 348 -2.40 22.07 10.00
CA ALA A 348 -2.57 23.48 9.65
C ALA A 348 -3.35 23.70 8.33
N LYS A 349 -3.49 22.66 7.50
CA LYS A 349 -4.28 22.68 6.25
C LYS A 349 -5.75 22.28 6.42
N VAL A 350 -6.19 21.90 7.62
CA VAL A 350 -7.61 21.60 7.90
C VAL A 350 -8.39 22.89 8.06
N GLN A 351 -9.40 23.13 7.22
CA GLN A 351 -10.17 24.37 7.21
C GLN A 351 -11.19 24.42 8.37
N PRO A 352 -11.15 25.43 9.27
CA PRO A 352 -12.09 25.54 10.39
C PRO A 352 -13.56 25.71 9.96
N SER A 353 -13.82 26.15 8.73
CA SER A 353 -15.16 26.36 8.17
C SER A 353 -15.85 25.08 7.68
N SER A 354 -15.10 24.00 7.43
CA SER A 354 -15.62 22.74 6.87
C SER A 354 -15.19 21.49 7.65
N GLY A 355 -14.14 21.58 8.46
CA GLY A 355 -13.52 20.43 9.13
C GLY A 355 -12.72 19.51 8.19
N LEU A 356 -12.57 19.86 6.92
CA LEU A 356 -11.88 19.08 5.89
C LEU A 356 -10.45 19.58 5.67
N LEU A 357 -9.55 18.66 5.32
CA LEU A 357 -8.23 18.98 4.77
C LEU A 357 -8.39 19.73 3.44
N ASN A 358 -7.66 20.83 3.28
CA ASN A 358 -7.49 21.52 2.00
C ASN A 358 -6.09 21.22 1.44
N VAL A 359 -6.01 20.22 0.57
CA VAL A 359 -4.80 19.79 -0.14
C VAL A 359 -4.26 20.93 -1.00
N THR A 360 -2.99 21.26 -0.79
CA THR A 360 -2.22 22.24 -1.58
C THR A 360 -0.96 21.63 -2.19
N GLY A 361 -0.44 20.54 -1.63
CA GLY A 361 0.50 19.64 -2.30
C GLY A 361 -0.28 18.70 -3.22
N THR A 362 -0.47 19.11 -4.47
CA THR A 362 -1.38 18.47 -5.45
C THR A 362 -0.76 17.33 -6.27
N ARG A 363 0.49 16.94 -5.99
CA ARG A 363 1.17 15.82 -6.66
C ARG A 363 0.78 14.50 -6.00
N ASP A 364 0.58 13.45 -6.79
CA ASP A 364 -0.10 12.23 -6.34
C ASP A 364 0.13 11.03 -7.27
N TRP A 365 -0.39 9.85 -6.89
CA TRP A 365 -0.14 8.54 -7.51
C TRP A 365 -0.57 8.38 -8.99
N ALA A 366 -1.19 9.43 -9.56
CA ALA A 366 -1.63 9.65 -10.95
C ALA A 366 -3.14 9.92 -11.14
N ARG A 367 -3.90 10.23 -10.09
CA ARG A 367 -5.26 10.81 -10.19
C ARG A 367 -5.32 11.96 -11.20
N TRP A 368 -6.39 12.10 -11.99
CA TRP A 368 -6.54 13.18 -12.97
C TRP A 368 -6.77 14.55 -12.32
N GLN A 369 -7.55 14.58 -11.23
CA GLN A 369 -7.90 15.77 -10.47
C GLN A 369 -7.39 15.60 -9.03
N THR A 370 -6.77 16.65 -8.49
CA THR A 370 -6.16 16.66 -7.15
C THR A 370 -6.26 18.07 -6.54
N GLY A 371 -6.13 18.17 -5.21
CA GLY A 371 -6.21 19.44 -4.48
C GLY A 371 -7.54 19.70 -3.77
N PHE A 372 -7.62 20.82 -3.07
CA PHE A 372 -8.79 21.25 -2.30
C PHE A 372 -9.25 20.16 -1.30
N ASN A 373 -10.55 19.97 -1.12
CA ASN A 373 -11.12 18.99 -0.18
C ASN A 373 -11.37 17.60 -0.80
N MET A 374 -10.45 17.14 -1.65
CA MET A 374 -10.47 15.81 -2.24
C MET A 374 -10.63 14.72 -1.17
N SER A 375 -11.54 13.77 -1.41
CA SER A 375 -12.02 12.78 -0.46
C SER A 375 -10.95 11.77 -0.07
N GLU A 376 -10.12 11.30 -0.99
CA GLU A 376 -9.02 10.35 -0.73
C GLU A 376 -8.09 10.89 0.37
N ALA A 377 -7.65 12.14 0.24
CA ALA A 377 -6.79 12.80 1.21
C ALA A 377 -7.45 12.95 2.60
N GLN A 378 -8.80 12.99 2.69
CA GLN A 378 -9.49 12.92 3.98
C GLN A 378 -9.38 11.52 4.62
N MET A 379 -9.45 10.45 3.81
CA MET A 379 -9.29 9.07 4.28
C MET A 379 -7.84 8.82 4.75
N ILE A 380 -6.87 9.30 3.98
CA ILE A 380 -5.44 9.22 4.34
C ILE A 380 -5.16 10.05 5.61
N LEU A 381 -5.77 11.23 5.77
CA LEU A 381 -5.63 12.02 7.01
C LEU A 381 -6.32 11.35 8.21
N TYR A 382 -7.47 10.72 8.04
CA TYR A 382 -8.13 9.93 9.08
C TYR A 382 -7.24 8.76 9.54
N ARG A 383 -6.62 8.05 8.59
CA ARG A 383 -5.64 6.99 8.89
C ARG A 383 -4.41 7.57 9.60
N THR A 384 -3.89 8.71 9.15
CA THR A 384 -2.73 9.39 9.77
C THR A 384 -3.01 9.79 11.22
N LEU A 385 -4.17 10.39 11.50
CA LEU A 385 -4.58 10.80 12.86
C LEU A 385 -4.79 9.60 13.80
N THR A 386 -5.42 8.53 13.32
CA THR A 386 -5.62 7.30 14.13
C THR A 386 -4.31 6.58 14.40
N THR A 387 -3.47 6.36 13.38
CA THR A 387 -2.14 5.75 13.58
C THR A 387 -1.18 6.62 14.39
N GLY A 388 -1.34 7.95 14.32
CA GLY A 388 -0.59 8.88 15.15
C GLY A 388 -0.96 8.76 16.63
N ALA A 389 -2.23 8.53 16.97
CA ALA A 389 -2.66 8.36 18.35
C ALA A 389 -2.02 7.12 19.01
N ASP A 390 -1.96 6.01 18.27
CA ASP A 390 -1.22 4.81 18.68
C ASP A 390 0.28 5.14 18.89
N LEU A 391 0.92 5.81 17.93
CA LEU A 391 2.34 6.20 18.03
C LEU A 391 2.64 7.12 19.22
N ALA A 392 1.77 8.09 19.52
CA ALA A 392 1.91 8.95 20.70
C ALA A 392 1.87 8.13 21.99
N THR A 393 0.94 7.16 22.05
CA THR A 393 0.78 6.26 23.20
C THR A 393 2.01 5.37 23.39
N TRP A 394 2.53 4.78 22.31
CA TRP A 394 3.74 3.95 22.33
C TRP A 394 5.02 4.75 22.65
N HIS A 395 5.15 5.99 22.16
CA HIS A 395 6.24 6.91 22.51
C HIS A 395 6.19 7.29 24.00
N GLY A 396 4.99 7.43 24.57
CA GLY A 396 4.78 7.60 26.01
C GLY A 396 5.12 6.38 26.87
N GLY A 397 5.49 5.26 26.26
CA GLY A 397 5.76 3.99 26.96
C GLY A 397 4.49 3.20 27.33
N GLY A 398 3.31 3.61 26.87
CA GLY A 398 2.05 2.90 27.10
C GLY A 398 1.79 1.82 26.04
N ASP A 399 1.14 0.73 26.46
CA ASP A 399 0.77 -0.40 25.59
C ASP A 399 -0.65 -0.30 24.99
N GLY A 400 -1.26 0.89 25.02
CA GLY A 400 -2.56 1.18 24.39
C GLY A 400 -3.78 1.17 25.32
N ASP A 401 -3.67 0.52 26.49
CA ASP A 401 -4.81 0.25 27.40
C ASP A 401 -4.83 1.16 28.66
N GLY A 402 -4.11 2.28 28.62
CA GLY A 402 -3.91 3.19 29.76
C GLY A 402 -4.53 4.57 29.54
N ASP A 403 -5.60 4.89 30.27
CA ASP A 403 -6.39 6.13 30.17
C ASP A 403 -5.70 7.36 30.82
N ASP A 404 -4.37 7.43 30.74
CA ASP A 404 -3.49 8.38 31.42
C ASP A 404 -3.42 9.74 30.69
N ASN A 405 -4.60 10.33 30.49
CA ASN A 405 -4.88 11.60 29.81
C ASN A 405 -4.17 12.83 30.41
N ASN A 406 -3.42 12.66 31.50
CA ASN A 406 -2.65 13.72 32.15
C ASN A 406 -1.16 13.73 31.74
N THR A 407 -0.76 12.85 30.81
CA THR A 407 0.58 12.83 30.19
C THR A 407 0.57 13.52 28.83
N THR A 408 1.71 14.06 28.38
CA THR A 408 1.82 14.66 27.02
C THR A 408 1.46 13.65 25.91
N ALA A 409 1.83 12.38 26.10
CA ALA A 409 1.48 11.28 25.20
C ALA A 409 -0.04 11.04 25.13
N GLY A 410 -0.70 10.89 26.30
CA GLY A 410 -2.15 10.74 26.39
C GLY A 410 -2.91 11.95 25.83
N LEU A 411 -2.43 13.17 26.10
CA LEU A 411 -3.01 14.40 25.56
C LEU A 411 -2.93 14.48 24.02
N LEU A 412 -1.82 14.04 23.41
CA LEU A 412 -1.68 13.97 21.95
C LEU A 412 -2.58 12.86 21.36
N SER A 413 -2.59 11.67 21.96
CA SER A 413 -3.45 10.56 21.54
C SER A 413 -4.94 10.94 21.58
N SER A 414 -5.41 11.51 22.69
CA SER A 414 -6.77 12.02 22.86
C SER A 414 -7.06 13.29 22.04
N LEU A 415 -6.06 14.04 21.57
CA LEU A 415 -6.24 15.14 20.62
C LEU A 415 -6.44 14.63 19.19
N TRP A 416 -5.58 13.74 18.72
CA TRP A 416 -5.61 13.22 17.35
C TRP A 416 -6.80 12.27 17.13
N THR A 417 -7.17 11.45 18.12
CA THR A 417 -8.39 10.65 18.11
C THR A 417 -9.66 11.51 17.96
N ARG A 418 -9.76 12.63 18.71
CA ARG A 418 -10.89 13.57 18.55
C ARG A 418 -10.89 14.27 17.19
N ARG A 419 -9.71 14.64 16.66
CA ARG A 419 -9.57 15.22 15.32
C ARG A 419 -10.00 14.22 14.23
N ALA A 420 -9.68 12.93 14.36
CA ALA A 420 -10.13 11.89 13.46
C ALA A 420 -11.66 11.75 13.46
N ALA A 421 -12.30 11.74 14.63
CA ALA A 421 -13.76 11.70 14.75
C ALA A 421 -14.44 12.97 14.15
N SER A 422 -13.87 14.16 14.37
CA SER A 422 -14.36 15.40 13.74
C SER A 422 -14.24 15.36 12.21
N LEU A 423 -13.10 14.88 11.69
CA LEU A 423 -12.86 14.73 10.25
C LEU A 423 -13.83 13.72 9.63
N GLN A 424 -14.00 12.55 10.24
CA GLN A 424 -14.97 11.53 9.84
C GLN A 424 -16.40 12.11 9.70
N ASN A 425 -16.85 12.88 10.69
CA ASN A 425 -18.14 13.56 10.63
C ASN A 425 -18.23 14.58 9.48
N ALA A 426 -17.18 15.39 9.26
CA ALA A 426 -17.12 16.34 8.16
C ALA A 426 -17.12 15.66 6.78
N THR A 427 -16.31 14.62 6.59
CA THR A 427 -16.23 13.86 5.33
C THR A 427 -17.56 13.15 5.03
N MET A 428 -18.21 12.58 6.05
CA MET A 428 -19.57 12.02 5.91
C MET A 428 -20.62 13.08 5.57
N ALA A 429 -20.55 14.28 6.15
CA ALA A 429 -21.51 15.35 5.91
C ALA A 429 -21.37 16.03 4.53
N HIS A 430 -20.14 16.13 4.01
CA HIS A 430 -19.82 16.92 2.81
C HIS A 430 -19.49 16.08 1.57
N CYS A 431 -18.76 14.97 1.71
CA CYS A 431 -18.27 14.18 0.59
C CYS A 431 -19.12 12.94 0.27
N PHE A 432 -19.92 12.43 1.22
CA PHE A 432 -20.76 11.27 0.97
C PHE A 432 -21.95 11.59 0.06
N ASP A 433 -22.32 10.65 -0.78
CA ASP A 433 -23.51 10.68 -1.62
C ASP A 433 -24.50 9.61 -1.16
N THR A 434 -25.53 10.03 -0.44
CA THR A 434 -26.58 9.14 0.07
C THR A 434 -27.48 8.58 -1.04
N ALA A 435 -27.52 9.20 -2.23
CA ALA A 435 -28.34 8.75 -3.36
C ALA A 435 -27.61 7.73 -4.23
N HIS A 436 -26.31 7.92 -4.46
CA HIS A 436 -25.45 6.94 -5.12
C HIS A 436 -25.09 5.78 -4.16
N GLY A 437 -24.77 6.09 -2.91
CA GLY A 437 -24.34 5.14 -1.87
C GLY A 437 -22.81 5.04 -1.68
N SER A 438 -22.06 6.08 -2.02
CA SER A 438 -20.59 6.12 -1.92
C SER A 438 -20.08 7.55 -1.78
N PHE A 439 -18.77 7.78 -1.60
CA PHE A 439 -18.17 9.11 -1.58
C PHE A 439 -17.96 9.65 -3.00
N ARG A 440 -18.30 10.93 -3.20
CA ARG A 440 -17.83 11.74 -4.33
C ARG A 440 -16.33 12.02 -4.21
N ASP A 441 -15.71 12.42 -5.31
CA ASP A 441 -14.30 12.84 -5.38
C ASP A 441 -13.94 13.97 -4.39
N ASN A 442 -14.87 14.89 -4.12
CA ASN A 442 -14.67 16.01 -3.21
C ASN A 442 -16.05 16.53 -2.70
N ALA A 443 -16.05 17.59 -1.89
CA ALA A 443 -17.26 18.14 -1.28
C ALA A 443 -18.24 18.83 -2.26
N THR A 444 -17.86 19.03 -3.53
CA THR A 444 -18.70 19.72 -4.52
C THR A 444 -19.85 18.82 -4.98
N THR A 445 -21.09 19.22 -4.72
CA THR A 445 -22.31 18.44 -5.05
C THR A 445 -22.61 18.29 -6.54
N THR A 446 -21.83 18.95 -7.41
CA THR A 446 -21.96 18.84 -8.88
C THR A 446 -20.99 17.85 -9.53
N THR A 447 -20.03 17.27 -8.78
CA THR A 447 -19.17 16.22 -9.35
C THR A 447 -19.91 14.89 -9.43
N THR A 448 -19.80 14.21 -10.56
CA THR A 448 -20.33 12.86 -10.78
C THR A 448 -19.29 11.77 -10.51
N LEU A 449 -18.02 12.16 -10.28
CA LEU A 449 -16.92 11.25 -10.00
C LEU A 449 -17.04 10.68 -8.57
N HIS A 450 -17.07 9.35 -8.47
CA HIS A 450 -17.03 8.60 -7.22
C HIS A 450 -15.78 7.69 -7.32
N PRO A 451 -14.62 8.11 -6.80
CA PRO A 451 -13.35 7.48 -7.12
C PRO A 451 -13.16 6.13 -6.41
N GLN A 452 -12.35 5.27 -6.98
CA GLN A 452 -12.04 3.93 -6.48
C GLN A 452 -11.28 4.00 -5.15
N ASP A 453 -10.32 4.92 -5.02
CA ASP A 453 -9.42 5.02 -3.87
C ASP A 453 -10.11 5.49 -2.58
N ALA A 454 -10.73 6.68 -2.57
CA ALA A 454 -11.38 7.25 -1.40
C ALA A 454 -12.46 6.31 -0.85
N ASN A 455 -13.19 5.63 -1.74
CA ASN A 455 -14.21 4.66 -1.37
C ASN A 455 -13.60 3.39 -0.75
N SER A 456 -12.53 2.85 -1.35
CA SER A 456 -11.83 1.69 -0.80
C SER A 456 -11.17 2.00 0.56
N MET A 457 -10.46 3.12 0.64
CA MET A 457 -9.80 3.61 1.86
C MET A 457 -10.79 3.94 2.98
N ALA A 458 -11.96 4.51 2.68
CA ALA A 458 -12.97 4.81 3.71
C ALA A 458 -13.45 3.56 4.45
N VAL A 459 -13.57 2.43 3.74
CA VAL A 459 -13.93 1.14 4.35
C VAL A 459 -12.73 0.51 5.06
N LEU A 460 -11.57 0.46 4.40
CA LEU A 460 -10.36 -0.19 4.93
C LEU A 460 -9.84 0.48 6.20
N PHE A 461 -9.79 1.82 6.24
CA PHE A 461 -9.28 2.57 7.38
C PHE A 461 -10.33 2.76 8.49
N GLY A 462 -11.58 2.31 8.29
CA GLY A 462 -12.64 2.36 9.30
C GLY A 462 -13.42 3.68 9.41
N LEU A 463 -13.22 4.62 8.47
CA LEU A 463 -13.99 5.87 8.41
C LEU A 463 -15.50 5.60 8.19
N VAL A 464 -15.85 4.48 7.55
CA VAL A 464 -17.17 3.85 7.68
C VAL A 464 -17.05 2.49 8.36
N ALA A 465 -17.93 2.19 9.32
CA ALA A 465 -17.91 0.91 10.03
C ALA A 465 -18.17 -0.26 9.04
N PRO A 466 -17.43 -1.39 9.10
CA PRO A 466 -17.47 -2.41 8.04
C PRO A 466 -18.82 -3.09 7.79
N ASP A 467 -19.68 -3.18 8.80
CA ASP A 467 -21.05 -3.71 8.69
C ASP A 467 -22.12 -2.63 8.43
N SER A 468 -21.72 -1.36 8.31
CA SER A 468 -22.65 -0.26 8.03
C SER A 468 -23.25 -0.35 6.61
N PRO A 469 -24.47 0.15 6.39
CA PRO A 469 -25.04 0.27 5.05
C PRO A 469 -24.15 1.05 4.07
N ALA A 470 -23.37 2.03 4.55
CA ALA A 470 -22.43 2.78 3.74
C ALA A 470 -21.28 1.90 3.22
N ALA A 471 -20.58 1.16 4.09
CA ALA A 471 -19.49 0.25 3.68
C ALA A 471 -19.97 -0.83 2.70
N GLN A 472 -21.20 -1.34 2.93
CA GLN A 472 -21.79 -2.39 2.10
C GLN A 472 -22.28 -1.87 0.74
N SER A 473 -22.77 -0.62 0.69
CA SER A 473 -23.08 0.06 -0.56
C SER A 473 -21.81 0.40 -1.35
N ILE A 474 -20.77 0.93 -0.69
CA ILE A 474 -19.45 1.18 -1.28
C ILE A 474 -18.87 -0.08 -1.92
N SER A 475 -18.83 -1.21 -1.20
CA SER A 475 -18.32 -2.47 -1.76
C SER A 475 -19.17 -2.99 -2.93
N ALA A 476 -20.44 -2.57 -3.06
CA ALA A 476 -21.23 -2.84 -4.26
C ALA A 476 -20.89 -1.88 -5.41
N ARG A 477 -20.75 -0.58 -5.14
CA ARG A 477 -20.45 0.46 -6.13
C ARG A 477 -19.07 0.33 -6.77
N LEU A 478 -18.08 -0.12 -6.02
CA LEU A 478 -16.75 -0.41 -6.57
C LEU A 478 -16.83 -1.47 -7.70
N THR A 479 -17.77 -2.43 -7.62
CA THR A 479 -17.99 -3.42 -8.70
C THR A 479 -18.70 -2.87 -9.94
N ASP A 480 -19.26 -1.66 -9.89
CA ASP A 480 -19.81 -0.99 -11.08
C ASP A 480 -18.67 -0.55 -12.06
N ASN A 481 -17.41 -0.51 -11.61
CA ASN A 481 -16.22 -0.16 -12.38
C ASN A 481 -15.46 -1.36 -12.97
N TRP A 482 -15.96 -2.59 -12.81
CA TRP A 482 -15.23 -3.80 -13.18
C TRP A 482 -15.24 -4.08 -14.68
N THR A 483 -14.05 -4.23 -15.25
CA THR A 483 -13.81 -4.70 -16.62
C THR A 483 -13.41 -6.19 -16.62
N PRO A 484 -13.39 -6.86 -17.79
CA PRO A 484 -12.91 -8.25 -17.90
C PRO A 484 -11.44 -8.47 -17.49
N LEU A 485 -10.67 -7.42 -17.21
CA LEU A 485 -9.25 -7.46 -16.85
C LEU A 485 -8.95 -6.86 -15.46
N GLY A 486 -9.97 -6.43 -14.70
CA GLY A 486 -9.83 -5.73 -13.43
C GLY A 486 -10.66 -4.44 -13.34
N ALA A 487 -10.60 -3.76 -12.20
CA ALA A 487 -11.32 -2.50 -11.98
C ALA A 487 -10.65 -1.33 -12.74
N GLU A 488 -11.42 -0.62 -13.57
CA GLU A 488 -11.01 0.67 -14.12
C GLU A 488 -11.08 1.72 -13.00
N ALA A 489 -10.07 2.57 -12.85
CA ALA A 489 -10.07 3.63 -11.86
C ALA A 489 -10.78 4.89 -12.42
N PRO A 490 -11.96 5.31 -11.92
CA PRO A 490 -12.69 6.46 -12.48
C PRO A 490 -11.91 7.79 -12.44
N GLU A 491 -11.01 7.92 -11.47
CA GLU A 491 -10.05 9.02 -11.30
C GLU A 491 -8.90 9.01 -12.31
N LEU A 492 -8.66 7.91 -13.00
CA LEU A 492 -7.65 7.75 -14.06
C LEU A 492 -8.23 6.90 -15.21
N PRO A 493 -9.20 7.44 -15.98
CA PRO A 493 -9.98 6.67 -16.96
C PRO A 493 -9.12 5.89 -17.97
N GLY A 494 -9.64 4.75 -18.42
CA GLY A 494 -8.98 3.82 -19.33
C GLY A 494 -7.82 3.02 -18.72
N ASN A 495 -7.48 3.23 -17.45
CA ASN A 495 -6.40 2.52 -16.74
C ASN A 495 -6.96 1.62 -15.65
N ILE A 496 -6.35 0.44 -15.50
CA ILE A 496 -6.50 -0.45 -14.36
C ILE A 496 -5.27 -0.22 -13.48
N SER A 497 -5.51 0.18 -12.23
CA SER A 497 -4.46 0.41 -11.23
C SER A 497 -4.49 -0.68 -10.16
N PRO A 498 -3.57 -1.66 -10.21
CA PRO A 498 -3.32 -2.61 -9.12
C PRO A 498 -3.02 -1.96 -7.77
N PHE A 499 -2.51 -0.71 -7.73
CA PHE A 499 -2.34 0.05 -6.49
C PHE A 499 -3.69 0.29 -5.80
N ILE A 500 -4.65 0.86 -6.51
CA ILE A 500 -5.96 1.14 -5.92
C ILE A 500 -6.83 -0.12 -5.82
N SER A 501 -6.68 -1.05 -6.76
CA SER A 501 -7.27 -2.38 -6.65
C SER A 501 -6.77 -3.12 -5.39
N SER A 502 -5.53 -2.87 -4.93
CA SER A 502 -5.01 -3.42 -3.67
C SER A 502 -5.75 -2.87 -2.44
N PHE A 503 -6.21 -1.61 -2.46
CA PHE A 503 -7.12 -1.10 -1.43
C PHE A 503 -8.54 -1.66 -1.61
N GLU A 504 -9.03 -1.82 -2.84
CA GLU A 504 -10.38 -2.35 -3.11
C GLU A 504 -10.58 -3.79 -2.61
N ILE A 505 -9.62 -4.70 -2.86
CA ILE A 505 -9.72 -6.08 -2.36
C ILE A 505 -9.75 -6.12 -0.82
N GLN A 506 -8.98 -5.25 -0.16
CA GLN A 506 -8.97 -5.14 1.30
C GLN A 506 -10.23 -4.46 1.84
N ALA A 507 -10.81 -3.49 1.13
CA ALA A 507 -12.11 -2.90 1.44
C ALA A 507 -13.24 -3.94 1.34
N HIS A 508 -13.20 -4.78 0.31
CA HIS A 508 -14.12 -5.91 0.13
C HIS A 508 -13.98 -6.95 1.25
N LEU A 509 -12.76 -7.34 1.61
CA LEU A 509 -12.50 -8.27 2.72
C LEU A 509 -12.93 -7.68 4.06
N THR A 510 -12.66 -6.39 4.31
CA THR A 510 -13.13 -5.65 5.48
C THR A 510 -14.68 -5.67 5.56
N ALA A 511 -15.36 -5.44 4.45
CA ALA A 511 -16.83 -5.54 4.33
C ALA A 511 -17.37 -6.99 4.36
N GLY A 512 -16.53 -8.02 4.54
CA GLY A 512 -16.95 -9.44 4.54
C GLY A 512 -17.34 -9.98 3.16
N ARG A 513 -17.00 -9.27 2.07
CA ARG A 513 -17.32 -9.60 0.68
C ARG A 513 -16.22 -10.45 0.02
N THR A 514 -15.70 -11.44 0.74
CA THR A 514 -14.56 -12.29 0.37
C THR A 514 -14.58 -12.75 -1.09
N GLY A 515 -15.73 -13.21 -1.59
CA GLY A 515 -15.89 -13.66 -2.98
C GLY A 515 -15.54 -12.60 -4.01
N ARG A 516 -15.96 -11.33 -3.80
CA ARG A 516 -15.59 -10.23 -4.70
C ARG A 516 -14.09 -9.96 -4.69
N ALA A 517 -13.46 -10.01 -3.51
CA ALA A 517 -12.03 -9.79 -3.39
C ALA A 517 -11.24 -10.88 -4.14
N LEU A 518 -11.59 -12.16 -3.96
CA LEU A 518 -10.95 -13.26 -4.67
C LEU A 518 -11.21 -13.23 -6.18
N GLU A 519 -12.39 -12.81 -6.61
CA GLU A 519 -12.73 -12.59 -8.02
C GLU A 519 -11.85 -11.50 -8.65
N LEU A 520 -11.71 -10.33 -8.00
CA LEU A 520 -10.83 -9.26 -8.48
C LEU A 520 -9.34 -9.65 -8.43
N VAL A 521 -8.89 -10.39 -7.41
CA VAL A 521 -7.51 -10.93 -7.34
C VAL A 521 -7.21 -11.83 -8.55
N ARG A 522 -8.09 -12.79 -8.85
CA ARG A 522 -7.95 -13.70 -10.00
C ARG A 522 -8.08 -12.98 -11.35
N THR A 523 -8.89 -11.94 -11.43
CA THR A 523 -9.18 -11.22 -12.69
C THR A 523 -8.09 -10.23 -13.06
N SER A 524 -7.53 -9.50 -12.09
CA SER A 524 -6.48 -8.50 -12.32
C SER A 524 -5.08 -9.14 -12.34
N TRP A 525 -4.54 -9.46 -11.18
CA TRP A 525 -3.23 -10.08 -11.04
C TRP A 525 -3.14 -11.46 -11.71
N GLY A 526 -4.22 -12.25 -11.67
CA GLY A 526 -4.26 -13.53 -12.36
C GLY A 526 -4.30 -13.42 -13.89
N TRP A 527 -4.84 -12.34 -14.47
CA TRP A 527 -4.65 -12.06 -15.89
C TRP A 527 -3.20 -11.68 -16.19
N TYR A 528 -2.63 -10.72 -15.44
CA TYR A 528 -1.25 -10.25 -15.69
C TYR A 528 -0.23 -11.38 -15.57
N LEU A 529 -0.31 -12.19 -14.51
CA LEU A 529 0.65 -13.26 -14.23
C LEU A 529 0.65 -14.36 -15.29
N ASN A 530 -0.50 -14.62 -15.93
CA ASN A 530 -0.64 -15.56 -17.05
C ASN A 530 -0.46 -14.90 -18.44
N HIS A 531 -0.23 -13.59 -18.51
CA HIS A 531 -0.12 -12.90 -19.79
C HIS A 531 1.25 -13.18 -20.44
N PRO A 532 1.32 -13.76 -21.66
CA PRO A 532 2.60 -14.19 -22.26
C PRO A 532 3.52 -13.03 -22.65
N GLY A 533 3.05 -11.78 -22.55
CA GLY A 533 3.89 -10.58 -22.68
C GLY A 533 4.61 -10.17 -21.39
N GLY A 534 4.10 -10.55 -20.22
CA GLY A 534 4.56 -10.05 -18.92
C GLY A 534 5.80 -10.76 -18.36
N SER A 535 6.06 -10.52 -17.07
CA SER A 535 7.19 -11.11 -16.33
C SER A 535 6.95 -12.55 -15.87
N GLU A 536 5.70 -13.05 -15.89
CA GLU A 536 5.29 -14.39 -15.41
C GLU A 536 5.76 -14.72 -13.96
N SER A 537 6.09 -13.70 -13.15
CA SER A 537 6.74 -13.91 -11.84
C SER A 537 6.65 -12.76 -10.82
N THR A 538 6.21 -11.57 -11.24
CA THR A 538 6.10 -10.36 -10.39
C THR A 538 4.72 -9.72 -10.57
N VAL A 539 4.46 -8.57 -9.95
CA VAL A 539 3.21 -7.82 -10.12
C VAL A 539 3.49 -6.45 -10.75
N VAL A 540 2.72 -6.14 -11.79
CA VAL A 540 2.86 -4.93 -12.62
C VAL A 540 2.36 -3.68 -11.92
N GLU A 541 2.95 -2.54 -12.27
CA GLU A 541 2.51 -1.20 -11.90
C GLU A 541 1.03 -0.95 -12.27
N GLY A 542 0.66 -1.25 -13.51
CA GLY A 542 -0.70 -1.17 -14.03
C GLY A 542 -0.76 -1.46 -15.52
N TYR A 543 -1.95 -1.34 -16.10
CA TYR A 543 -2.18 -1.53 -17.54
C TYR A 543 -3.46 -0.83 -17.99
N LEU A 544 -3.70 -0.76 -19.30
CA LEU A 544 -4.93 -0.19 -19.86
C LEU A 544 -6.06 -1.23 -19.88
N VAL A 545 -7.31 -0.75 -19.84
CA VAL A 545 -8.53 -1.60 -19.92
C VAL A 545 -8.64 -2.45 -21.20
N ASN A 546 -7.79 -2.19 -22.20
CA ASN A 546 -7.67 -2.98 -23.43
C ASN A 546 -6.61 -4.09 -23.36
N GLY A 547 -5.93 -4.27 -22.22
CA GLY A 547 -4.89 -5.29 -22.02
C GLY A 547 -3.50 -4.90 -22.50
N THR A 548 -3.27 -3.66 -22.95
CA THR A 548 -1.93 -3.19 -23.29
C THR A 548 -1.20 -2.64 -22.07
N PHE A 549 0.12 -2.88 -21.99
CA PHE A 549 1.01 -2.38 -20.95
C PHE A 549 1.35 -0.89 -21.18
N GLY A 550 0.32 -0.05 -21.19
CA GLY A 550 0.41 1.39 -21.43
C GLY A 550 -0.08 2.22 -20.25
N TYR A 551 0.01 1.73 -19.02
CA TYR A 551 -0.41 2.50 -17.84
C TYR A 551 0.21 3.89 -17.86
N ARG A 552 -0.62 4.94 -17.73
CA ARG A 552 -0.21 6.35 -17.76
C ARG A 552 0.59 6.82 -18.99
N TRP A 553 0.62 6.08 -20.11
CA TRP A 553 1.37 6.46 -21.32
C TRP A 553 1.19 7.94 -21.69
N SER A 554 -0.07 8.36 -21.86
CA SER A 554 -0.51 9.71 -22.19
C SER A 554 -0.60 10.67 -20.99
N ARG A 555 -0.16 10.26 -19.78
CA ARG A 555 -0.15 11.11 -18.57
C ARG A 555 1.00 10.82 -17.62
N GLY A 556 2.15 11.38 -17.99
CA GLY A 556 3.37 11.41 -17.18
C GLY A 556 4.53 10.65 -17.81
N TYR A 557 4.25 9.69 -18.70
CA TYR A 557 5.26 8.87 -19.37
C TYR A 557 5.49 9.27 -20.84
N ALA A 558 5.08 10.48 -21.23
CA ALA A 558 5.39 11.10 -22.52
C ALA A 558 5.10 10.20 -23.75
N ASP A 559 3.94 9.55 -23.72
CA ASP A 559 3.45 8.58 -24.71
C ASP A 559 4.28 7.27 -24.83
N ASP A 560 5.23 7.03 -23.92
CA ASP A 560 6.06 5.83 -23.84
C ASP A 560 5.39 4.72 -23.01
N PHE A 561 4.98 3.65 -23.69
CA PHE A 561 4.42 2.44 -23.07
C PHE A 561 5.51 1.55 -22.43
N SER A 562 6.79 1.70 -22.82
CA SER A 562 7.88 0.87 -22.31
C SER A 562 8.34 1.26 -20.90
N TYR A 563 8.02 2.49 -20.47
CA TYR A 563 8.37 3.00 -19.15
C TYR A 563 7.67 2.27 -18.00
N VAL A 564 6.48 1.69 -18.24
CA VAL A 564 5.68 0.98 -17.23
C VAL A 564 6.52 -0.11 -16.54
N SER A 565 6.48 -0.13 -15.21
CA SER A 565 7.24 -1.08 -14.39
C SER A 565 6.49 -2.41 -14.27
N HIS A 566 7.16 -3.51 -14.61
CA HIS A 566 6.60 -4.87 -14.52
C HIS A 566 6.89 -5.56 -13.18
N SER A 567 7.70 -4.95 -12.33
CA SER A 567 7.83 -5.29 -10.91
C SER A 567 7.67 -4.03 -10.06
N HIS A 568 6.50 -3.83 -9.46
CA HIS A 568 6.16 -2.59 -8.75
C HIS A 568 5.49 -2.85 -7.38
N GLY A 569 6.08 -2.35 -6.30
CA GLY A 569 5.74 -2.71 -4.93
C GLY A 569 4.31 -2.35 -4.53
N TRP A 570 3.77 -1.26 -5.09
CA TRP A 570 2.41 -0.80 -4.82
C TRP A 570 1.30 -1.80 -5.23
N SER A 571 1.65 -2.82 -6.02
CA SER A 571 0.75 -3.81 -6.61
C SER A 571 0.69 -5.09 -5.77
N SER A 572 1.49 -5.20 -4.71
CA SER A 572 1.65 -6.43 -3.91
C SER A 572 0.47 -6.76 -2.99
N GLY A 573 -0.60 -5.97 -2.96
CA GLY A 573 -1.71 -6.06 -1.99
C GLY A 573 -2.37 -7.44 -1.81
N PRO A 574 -2.47 -8.32 -2.82
CA PRO A 574 -2.92 -9.70 -2.60
C PRO A 574 -2.09 -10.46 -1.55
N THR A 575 -0.82 -10.10 -1.35
CA THR A 575 0.10 -10.75 -0.40
C THR A 575 -0.36 -10.56 1.04
N SER A 576 -0.61 -9.32 1.48
CA SER A 576 -1.20 -9.05 2.80
C SER A 576 -2.66 -9.47 2.86
N ALA A 577 -3.47 -9.19 1.82
CA ALA A 577 -4.90 -9.49 1.82
C ALA A 577 -5.22 -10.98 2.01
N LEU A 578 -4.45 -11.88 1.37
CA LEU A 578 -4.62 -13.32 1.53
C LEU A 578 -4.18 -13.81 2.93
N THR A 579 -3.10 -13.28 3.50
CA THR A 579 -2.63 -13.66 4.84
C THR A 579 -3.52 -13.10 5.95
N GLU A 580 -3.80 -11.81 5.95
CA GLU A 580 -4.43 -11.10 7.07
C GLU A 580 -5.96 -11.30 7.13
N PHE A 581 -6.61 -11.60 6.00
CA PHE A 581 -8.07 -11.75 5.92
C PHE A 581 -8.54 -13.15 5.50
N VAL A 582 -7.96 -13.75 4.45
CA VAL A 582 -8.44 -15.04 3.90
C VAL A 582 -7.96 -16.22 4.77
N LEU A 583 -6.65 -16.32 5.01
CA LEU A 583 -6.13 -17.07 6.15
C LEU A 583 -6.60 -16.46 7.47
N GLY A 584 -6.64 -15.12 7.54
CA GLY A 584 -7.22 -14.37 8.66
C GLY A 584 -6.25 -14.08 9.81
N LEU A 585 -4.95 -14.27 9.62
CA LEU A 585 -3.93 -14.14 10.67
C LEU A 585 -3.25 -12.77 10.59
N SER A 586 -3.43 -11.93 11.60
CA SER A 586 -2.89 -10.56 11.66
C SER A 586 -2.38 -10.20 13.06
N VAL A 587 -1.41 -9.28 13.11
CA VAL A 587 -0.99 -8.64 14.38
C VAL A 587 -1.90 -7.45 14.68
N THR A 588 -2.23 -7.24 15.95
CA THR A 588 -3.05 -6.11 16.42
C THR A 588 -2.33 -5.25 17.45
N GLY A 589 -1.21 -5.73 18.00
CA GLY A 589 -0.30 -5.00 18.87
C GLY A 589 1.14 -5.12 18.37
N ARG A 590 2.01 -4.26 18.90
CA ARG A 590 3.44 -4.19 18.53
C ARG A 590 4.09 -5.57 18.54
N VAL A 591 4.80 -5.92 17.46
CA VAL A 591 5.46 -7.22 17.21
C VAL A 591 4.56 -8.46 17.41
N GLY A 592 3.23 -8.30 17.34
CA GLY A 592 2.27 -9.37 17.60
C GLY A 592 2.06 -9.68 19.08
N SER A 593 2.39 -8.75 20.00
CA SER A 593 2.06 -8.87 21.43
C SER A 593 0.57 -9.15 21.64
N THR A 594 -0.28 -8.50 20.83
CA THR A 594 -1.62 -8.99 20.53
C THR A 594 -1.81 -9.34 19.06
N TRP A 595 -2.67 -10.32 18.80
CA TRP A 595 -2.94 -10.86 17.46
C TRP A 595 -4.41 -11.24 17.27
N ARG A 596 -4.81 -11.45 16.02
CA ARG A 596 -6.17 -11.83 15.63
C ARG A 596 -6.15 -13.00 14.64
N PHE A 597 -7.08 -13.94 14.83
CA PHE A 597 -7.37 -15.00 13.87
C PHE A 597 -8.85 -14.92 13.43
N ALA A 598 -9.09 -14.45 12.21
CA ALA A 598 -10.40 -14.11 11.68
C ALA A 598 -10.60 -14.60 10.22
N PRO A 599 -10.58 -15.93 9.98
CA PRO A 599 -10.51 -16.50 8.64
C PRO A 599 -11.75 -16.21 7.78
N GLN A 600 -11.52 -15.87 6.51
CA GLN A 600 -12.56 -15.67 5.51
C GLN A 600 -12.42 -16.68 4.37
N PHE A 601 -13.23 -17.73 4.38
CA PHE A 601 -13.03 -18.88 3.49
C PHE A 601 -13.25 -18.60 1.99
N GLY A 602 -14.14 -17.67 1.65
CA GLY A 602 -14.56 -17.45 0.26
C GLY A 602 -15.08 -18.74 -0.38
N ASP A 603 -14.51 -19.12 -1.52
CA ASP A 603 -14.75 -20.39 -2.20
C ASP A 603 -13.72 -21.50 -1.85
N LEU A 604 -12.60 -21.15 -1.20
CA LEU A 604 -11.45 -22.02 -0.96
C LEU A 604 -11.76 -23.16 0.05
N GLU A 605 -11.19 -24.33 -0.18
CA GLU A 605 -11.38 -25.53 0.66
C GLU A 605 -10.44 -25.56 1.88
N PHE A 606 -9.25 -24.97 1.74
CA PHE A 606 -8.30 -24.75 2.83
C PHE A 606 -7.41 -23.54 2.52
N ALA A 607 -6.86 -22.95 3.58
CA ALA A 607 -5.70 -22.07 3.52
C ALA A 607 -4.82 -22.26 4.76
N GLU A 608 -3.51 -22.14 4.60
CA GLU A 608 -2.51 -22.06 5.66
C GLU A 608 -1.46 -20.99 5.33
N GLY A 609 -0.69 -20.59 6.33
CA GLY A 609 0.36 -19.60 6.18
C GLY A 609 0.89 -19.09 7.51
N GLY A 610 1.83 -18.17 7.44
CA GLY A 610 2.49 -17.62 8.62
C GLY A 610 3.54 -16.57 8.29
N PHE A 611 4.04 -15.91 9.34
CA PHE A 611 5.09 -14.90 9.28
C PHE A 611 5.89 -14.89 10.60
N THR A 612 7.04 -14.22 10.63
CA THR A 612 7.82 -14.00 11.85
C THR A 612 7.67 -12.58 12.40
N THR A 613 7.72 -12.45 13.72
CA THR A 613 8.10 -11.20 14.39
C THR A 613 9.32 -11.46 15.29
N SER A 614 9.82 -10.43 15.98
CA SER A 614 10.85 -10.59 17.01
C SER A 614 10.41 -11.44 18.22
N LEU A 615 9.10 -11.72 18.38
CA LEU A 615 8.58 -12.67 19.37
C LEU A 615 8.62 -14.13 18.89
N GLY A 616 8.73 -14.37 17.57
CA GLY A 616 8.79 -15.71 16.99
C GLY A 616 7.86 -15.91 15.80
N LYS A 617 7.49 -17.18 15.55
CA LYS A 617 6.67 -17.60 14.40
C LYS A 617 5.18 -17.54 14.74
N PHE A 618 4.43 -16.84 13.90
CA PHE A 618 2.97 -16.85 13.85
C PHE A 618 2.57 -17.70 12.66
N GLN A 619 1.73 -18.71 12.87
CA GLN A 619 1.31 -19.66 11.84
C GLN A 619 -0.14 -20.07 12.08
N ALA A 620 -0.93 -20.17 11.03
CA ALA A 620 -2.30 -20.64 11.11
C ALA A 620 -2.64 -21.53 9.91
N GLY A 621 -3.71 -22.31 10.04
CA GLY A 621 -4.33 -23.01 8.93
C GLY A 621 -5.78 -23.36 9.24
N TRP A 622 -6.59 -23.50 8.20
CA TRP A 622 -7.97 -23.95 8.32
C TRP A 622 -8.37 -24.81 7.12
N SER A 623 -9.30 -25.75 7.33
CA SER A 623 -9.88 -26.57 6.27
C SER A 623 -11.38 -26.80 6.49
N LYS A 624 -12.16 -26.63 5.41
CA LYS A 624 -13.59 -26.94 5.40
C LYS A 624 -13.76 -28.46 5.45
N GLY A 625 -14.43 -28.94 6.48
CA GLY A 625 -14.64 -30.38 6.67
C GLY A 625 -15.60 -30.94 5.64
N LYS A 626 -15.10 -31.75 4.71
CA LYS A 626 -15.93 -32.55 3.78
C LYS A 626 -16.96 -33.34 4.58
N GLY A 627 -18.24 -33.20 4.21
CA GLY A 627 -19.40 -33.53 5.05
C GLY A 627 -19.64 -35.01 5.33
N GLY A 628 -18.78 -35.63 6.15
CA GLY A 628 -19.03 -36.92 6.78
C GLY A 628 -20.16 -36.86 7.81
N GLY A 629 -20.39 -37.95 8.56
CA GLY A 629 -21.54 -38.12 9.46
C GLY A 629 -21.75 -37.03 10.52
N HIS A 630 -20.73 -36.22 10.80
CA HIS A 630 -20.75 -35.08 11.74
C HIS A 630 -21.38 -33.80 11.16
N GLY A 631 -21.54 -33.69 9.83
CA GLY A 631 -22.16 -32.54 9.16
C GLY A 631 -21.16 -31.44 8.75
N PRO A 632 -21.65 -30.31 8.23
CA PRO A 632 -20.79 -29.19 7.83
C PRO A 632 -20.05 -28.58 9.02
N GLY A 633 -18.95 -27.90 8.75
CA GLY A 633 -18.06 -27.34 9.77
C GLY A 633 -16.63 -27.22 9.25
N TYR A 634 -15.72 -26.71 10.08
CA TYR A 634 -14.30 -26.63 9.75
C TYR A 634 -13.44 -26.95 10.97
N GLU A 635 -12.18 -27.23 10.68
CA GLU A 635 -11.11 -27.42 11.64
C GLU A 635 -10.02 -26.39 11.32
N ALA A 636 -9.40 -25.83 12.35
CA ALA A 636 -8.32 -24.87 12.22
C ALA A 636 -7.23 -25.14 13.25
N SER A 637 -6.00 -24.85 12.87
CA SER A 637 -4.81 -24.87 13.71
C SER A 637 -4.27 -23.45 13.83
N LEU A 638 -3.76 -23.13 15.01
CA LEU A 638 -3.08 -21.87 15.28
C LEU A 638 -1.80 -22.15 16.07
N LYS A 639 -0.74 -21.44 15.76
CA LYS A 639 0.50 -21.44 16.53
C LYS A 639 1.06 -20.01 16.60
N THR A 640 1.12 -19.47 17.80
CA THR A 640 1.67 -18.14 18.10
C THR A 640 2.68 -18.23 19.24
N PRO A 641 3.55 -17.22 19.44
CA PRO A 641 4.52 -17.24 20.53
C PRO A 641 3.86 -17.19 21.92
N GLU A 642 4.41 -17.95 22.87
CA GLU A 642 3.99 -17.90 24.28
C GLU A 642 4.12 -16.48 24.85
N GLY A 643 3.20 -16.09 25.72
CA GLY A 643 3.16 -14.74 26.31
C GLY A 643 2.51 -13.66 25.43
N THR A 644 2.12 -13.98 24.19
CA THR A 644 1.19 -13.14 23.41
C THR A 644 -0.26 -13.40 23.82
N VAL A 645 -1.20 -12.52 23.45
CA VAL A 645 -2.65 -12.71 23.71
C VAL A 645 -3.46 -12.33 22.48
N GLY A 646 -4.44 -13.15 22.10
CA GLY A 646 -5.22 -12.91 20.89
C GLY A 646 -6.72 -13.12 20.97
N THR A 647 -7.36 -12.78 19.85
CA THR A 647 -8.81 -12.89 19.66
C THR A 647 -9.13 -13.73 18.44
N LEU A 648 -9.94 -14.78 18.63
CA LEU A 648 -10.51 -15.57 17.54
C LEU A 648 -11.83 -14.93 17.10
N VAL A 649 -12.00 -14.65 15.81
CA VAL A 649 -13.27 -14.15 15.23
C VAL A 649 -13.73 -15.17 14.18
N LEU A 650 -14.40 -16.21 14.68
CA LEU A 650 -14.67 -17.44 13.95
C LEU A 650 -15.96 -17.31 13.11
N PRO A 651 -15.93 -17.57 11.79
CA PRO A 651 -17.13 -17.54 10.96
C PRO A 651 -18.12 -18.66 11.32
N VAL A 652 -19.42 -18.37 11.28
CA VAL A 652 -20.49 -19.34 11.51
C VAL A 652 -20.91 -19.99 10.19
N VAL A 653 -20.70 -21.31 10.08
CA VAL A 653 -20.93 -22.08 8.84
C VAL A 653 -22.41 -22.18 8.44
N GLU A 654 -23.33 -22.10 9.40
CA GLU A 654 -24.77 -22.11 9.13
C GLU A 654 -25.43 -20.91 9.81
N GLN A 655 -25.68 -19.87 9.02
CA GLN A 655 -26.18 -18.57 9.47
C GLN A 655 -27.49 -18.71 10.27
N GLY A 656 -27.63 -17.93 11.34
CA GLY A 656 -28.76 -18.00 12.28
C GLY A 656 -28.70 -19.16 13.28
N ARG A 657 -27.68 -20.04 13.23
CA ARG A 657 -27.46 -21.12 14.23
C ARG A 657 -26.17 -20.91 15.02
N VAL A 658 -26.26 -21.01 16.34
CA VAL A 658 -25.10 -21.06 17.23
C VAL A 658 -24.24 -22.28 16.87
N PRO A 659 -22.94 -22.13 16.56
CA PRO A 659 -22.05 -23.27 16.48
C PRO A 659 -21.60 -23.71 17.88
N ASN A 660 -21.27 -24.99 18.01
CA ASN A 660 -20.40 -25.46 19.08
C ASN A 660 -18.95 -25.27 18.63
N VAL A 661 -18.23 -24.37 19.30
CA VAL A 661 -16.78 -24.17 19.14
C VAL A 661 -16.06 -25.01 20.21
N LEU A 662 -15.13 -25.84 19.76
CA LEU A 662 -14.15 -26.48 20.63
C LEU A 662 -12.79 -25.79 20.44
N LEU A 663 -12.14 -25.45 21.55
CA LEU A 663 -10.75 -25.01 21.63
C LEU A 663 -10.01 -26.07 22.46
N ASP A 664 -9.00 -26.70 21.87
CA ASP A 664 -8.18 -27.77 22.48
C ASP A 664 -9.02 -28.91 23.07
N GLY A 665 -10.05 -29.30 22.30
CA GLY A 665 -11.03 -30.34 22.65
C GLY A 665 -12.06 -29.94 23.71
N LYS A 666 -11.90 -28.79 24.38
CA LYS A 666 -12.82 -28.25 25.38
C LYS A 666 -13.81 -27.30 24.70
N LYS A 667 -15.03 -27.17 25.23
CA LYS A 667 -15.97 -26.15 24.74
C LYS A 667 -15.45 -24.77 25.12
N ALA A 668 -15.26 -23.88 24.15
CA ALA A 668 -14.85 -22.50 24.40
C ALA A 668 -15.98 -21.68 25.04
N GLU A 669 -15.60 -20.63 25.79
CA GLU A 669 -16.52 -19.52 26.07
C GLU A 669 -16.60 -18.61 24.84
N THR A 670 -17.80 -18.17 24.47
CA THR A 670 -18.08 -17.65 23.12
C THR A 670 -19.11 -16.52 23.16
N ARG A 671 -18.78 -15.37 22.58
CA ARG A 671 -19.75 -14.30 22.28
C ARG A 671 -20.24 -14.47 20.83
N TRP A 672 -21.54 -14.66 20.64
CA TRP A 672 -22.14 -14.81 19.29
C TRP A 672 -22.72 -13.49 18.80
N TYR A 673 -22.12 -12.96 17.73
CA TYR A 673 -22.57 -11.75 17.06
C TYR A 673 -23.42 -12.15 15.86
N ARG A 674 -24.74 -12.03 16.02
CA ARG A 674 -25.67 -12.11 14.89
C ARG A 674 -25.57 -10.83 14.07
N LYS A 675 -25.30 -10.96 12.77
CA LYS A 675 -25.09 -9.84 11.86
C LYS A 675 -26.11 -9.93 10.72
N THR A 676 -27.06 -9.00 10.71
CA THR A 676 -28.06 -8.89 9.64
C THR A 676 -27.54 -7.97 8.54
N GLY A 677 -27.62 -8.41 7.29
CA GLY A 677 -27.20 -7.62 6.14
C GLY A 677 -26.18 -8.39 5.31
N VAL A 678 -24.88 -8.29 5.67
CA VAL A 678 -23.81 -8.77 4.79
C VAL A 678 -22.56 -9.33 5.50
N VAL A 679 -22.15 -8.78 6.65
CA VAL A 679 -21.19 -9.48 7.51
C VAL A 679 -21.88 -10.74 8.03
N PHE A 680 -21.21 -11.87 7.91
CA PHE A 680 -21.73 -13.17 8.38
C PHE A 680 -21.77 -13.22 9.92
N ASP A 681 -22.70 -14.02 10.46
CA ASP A 681 -22.70 -14.40 11.87
C ASP A 681 -21.29 -14.87 12.27
N THR A 682 -20.80 -14.34 13.39
CA THR A 682 -19.45 -14.59 13.90
C THR A 682 -19.48 -14.97 15.37
N VAL A 683 -18.55 -15.82 15.79
CA VAL A 683 -18.34 -16.18 17.19
C VAL A 683 -16.96 -15.71 17.61
N VAL A 684 -16.90 -14.91 18.67
CA VAL A 684 -15.67 -14.36 19.22
C VAL A 684 -15.25 -15.14 20.46
N VAL A 685 -13.97 -15.45 20.54
CA VAL A 685 -13.26 -15.91 21.75
C VAL A 685 -12.16 -14.89 22.03
N GLU A 686 -12.28 -14.18 23.15
CA GLU A 686 -11.31 -13.17 23.62
C GLU A 686 -10.27 -13.81 24.54
N ASN A 687 -9.12 -13.13 24.72
CA ASN A 687 -8.07 -13.50 25.68
C ASN A 687 -7.52 -14.93 25.51
N VAL A 688 -7.34 -15.37 24.27
CA VAL A 688 -6.66 -16.63 23.97
C VAL A 688 -5.16 -16.42 24.12
N GLU A 689 -4.56 -17.08 25.12
CA GLU A 689 -3.10 -17.06 25.35
C GLU A 689 -2.34 -17.56 24.11
N GLY A 690 -1.12 -17.06 23.90
CA GLY A 690 -0.25 -17.51 22.82
C GLY A 690 0.29 -18.92 23.05
N GLY A 691 0.24 -19.75 22.01
CA GLY A 691 0.59 -21.16 22.09
C GLY A 691 0.19 -21.92 20.82
N GLN A 692 0.09 -23.25 20.93
CA GLN A 692 -0.43 -24.11 19.84
C GLN A 692 -1.85 -24.58 20.16
N HIS A 693 -2.81 -24.25 19.29
CA HIS A 693 -4.23 -24.50 19.50
C HIS A 693 -4.86 -25.28 18.35
N SER A 694 -5.86 -26.11 18.70
CA SER A 694 -6.77 -26.78 17.77
C SER A 694 -8.20 -26.26 17.97
N ILE A 695 -8.77 -25.72 16.90
CA ILE A 695 -10.09 -25.10 16.87
C ILE A 695 -11.01 -25.96 15.99
N VAL A 696 -12.19 -26.34 16.50
CA VAL A 696 -13.19 -27.11 15.75
C VAL A 696 -14.55 -26.45 15.85
N THR A 697 -15.09 -26.01 14.72
CA THR A 697 -16.39 -25.31 14.65
C THR A 697 -17.41 -26.16 13.92
N ARG A 698 -18.47 -26.59 14.63
CA ARG A 698 -19.58 -27.42 14.10
C ARG A 698 -20.94 -26.79 14.46
N PRO A 699 -21.99 -26.87 13.63
CA PRO A 699 -23.35 -26.48 14.02
C PRO A 699 -23.83 -27.26 15.25
N PHE A 700 -24.56 -26.60 16.17
CA PHE A 700 -25.10 -27.27 17.34
C PHE A 700 -26.21 -28.27 16.96
N ARG A 701 -25.89 -29.58 17.02
CA ARG A 701 -26.88 -30.66 16.86
C ARG A 701 -27.61 -30.93 18.18
N ILE A 702 -28.92 -30.63 18.21
CA ILE A 702 -29.80 -31.20 19.24
C ILE A 702 -29.87 -32.72 19.02
N ASN A 703 -29.43 -33.49 20.01
CA ASN A 703 -29.54 -34.94 19.97
C ASN A 703 -31.01 -35.37 20.18
N ALA A 704 -31.75 -35.58 19.09
CA ALA A 704 -33.16 -35.95 19.05
C ALA A 704 -33.51 -37.35 19.66
N LYS A 705 -32.61 -37.92 20.47
CA LYS A 705 -32.83 -39.13 21.28
C LYS A 705 -32.78 -38.85 22.79
N LEU A 706 -32.59 -37.60 23.22
CA LEU A 706 -32.33 -37.26 24.63
C LEU A 706 -33.21 -36.13 25.21
N ASP A 707 -34.32 -35.78 24.54
CA ASP A 707 -35.47 -35.17 25.23
C ASP A 707 -36.81 -35.47 24.53
N GLN A 708 -37.40 -36.62 24.85
CA GLN A 708 -38.82 -36.92 24.60
C GLN A 708 -39.62 -37.02 25.90
N THR A 709 -39.09 -36.51 27.00
CA THR A 709 -39.65 -36.67 28.36
C THR A 709 -40.08 -35.37 29.04
N LEU A 710 -39.68 -34.19 28.53
CA LEU A 710 -40.08 -32.90 29.09
C LEU A 710 -41.16 -32.15 28.28
N LEU A 711 -41.68 -32.72 27.18
CA LEU A 711 -42.64 -32.05 26.28
C LEU A 711 -44.08 -32.61 26.29
N THR A 712 -44.46 -33.43 27.27
CA THR A 712 -45.84 -33.95 27.41
C THR A 712 -46.38 -33.88 28.84
N SER A 713 -46.62 -32.67 29.35
CA SER A 713 -47.45 -32.43 30.54
C SER A 713 -48.36 -31.21 30.34
N PRO A 714 -49.70 -31.35 30.44
CA PRO A 714 -50.62 -30.25 30.14
C PRO A 714 -50.72 -29.22 31.27
N LEU A 715 -50.92 -27.95 30.89
CA LEU A 715 -51.09 -26.82 31.81
C LEU A 715 -52.34 -26.94 32.69
N PRO A 716 -52.22 -26.81 34.03
CA PRO A 716 -53.34 -26.47 34.90
C PRO A 716 -53.86 -25.05 34.64
N ARG A 717 -55.15 -24.80 34.89
CA ARG A 717 -55.78 -23.48 34.67
C ARG A 717 -55.57 -22.53 35.85
N ARG A 718 -55.76 -21.22 35.60
CA ARG A 718 -55.76 -20.15 36.62
C ARG A 718 -56.72 -20.44 37.79
N GLN A 719 -56.27 -20.10 38.99
CA GLN A 719 -57.10 -19.42 40.00
C GLN A 719 -56.32 -18.20 40.53
N GLU A 720 -57.04 -17.20 41.03
CA GLU A 720 -56.50 -15.90 41.47
C GLU A 720 -56.39 -15.80 43.01
N PRO A 721 -55.77 -14.74 43.58
CA PRO A 721 -55.03 -14.85 44.85
C PRO A 721 -55.91 -14.71 46.09
N ASN A 722 -55.33 -15.07 47.24
CA ASN A 722 -55.81 -14.64 48.54
C ASN A 722 -54.64 -14.05 49.38
N ARG A 723 -54.97 -13.15 50.31
CA ARG A 723 -54.03 -12.47 51.22
C ARG A 723 -54.01 -13.15 52.59
N ASP A 724 -53.07 -12.67 53.42
CA ASP A 724 -52.90 -12.91 54.85
C ASP A 724 -52.68 -14.36 55.32
N LEU A 725 -51.49 -14.60 55.88
CA LEU A 725 -51.39 -14.86 57.31
C LEU A 725 -49.99 -14.51 57.83
N ALA A 726 -49.87 -14.30 59.14
CA ALA A 726 -48.76 -13.55 59.73
C ALA A 726 -48.00 -14.33 60.81
N ARG A 727 -46.77 -13.82 61.10
CA ARG A 727 -46.04 -13.90 62.38
C ARG A 727 -45.54 -15.28 62.87
N ARG A 728 -44.24 -15.25 63.21
CA ARG A 728 -43.56 -15.94 64.35
C ARG A 728 -43.32 -17.47 64.23
N ALA A 729 -42.30 -18.03 64.87
CA ALA A 729 -41.00 -17.51 65.37
C ALA A 729 -40.12 -18.67 65.92
N LEU A 730 -38.85 -18.37 66.29
CA LEU A 730 -37.96 -19.15 67.18
C LEU A 730 -37.42 -20.48 66.55
N LEU A 731 -36.26 -21.07 66.92
CA LEU A 731 -35.21 -20.72 67.91
C LEU A 731 -33.90 -21.54 67.67
N ARG A 732 -32.71 -20.92 67.67
CA ARG A 732 -31.50 -21.23 68.52
C ARG A 732 -30.14 -20.77 67.96
N ASP A 733 -29.40 -20.15 68.88
CA ASP A 733 -27.99 -19.70 68.91
C ASP A 733 -27.09 -20.91 69.40
N PRO A 734 -25.74 -20.86 69.67
CA PRO A 734 -24.87 -19.68 69.78
C PRO A 734 -23.35 -19.77 69.44
N ARG A 735 -22.67 -18.59 69.53
CA ARG A 735 -21.20 -18.31 69.69
C ARG A 735 -20.32 -18.39 68.40
N ALA A 736 -19.25 -17.58 68.25
CA ALA A 736 -18.54 -16.72 69.21
C ALA A 736 -18.01 -15.35 68.65
N LEU A 737 -17.76 -14.43 69.58
CA LEU A 737 -17.04 -13.12 69.52
C LEU A 737 -16.23 -13.02 70.86
N PRO A 738 -15.45 -11.95 71.22
CA PRO A 738 -15.29 -10.63 70.59
C PRO A 738 -13.82 -10.10 70.51
N ARG A 739 -13.65 -8.87 70.00
CA ARG A 739 -12.97 -7.78 70.76
C ARG A 739 -13.44 -6.39 70.26
N GLN A 740 -13.38 -5.40 71.15
CA GLN A 740 -13.88 -4.02 70.94
C GLN A 740 -12.75 -2.98 71.18
N VAL A 741 -13.05 -1.72 70.84
CA VAL A 741 -12.63 -0.40 71.40
C VAL A 741 -12.26 0.54 70.24
N GLY A 742 -12.75 1.79 70.16
CA GLY A 742 -13.68 2.52 71.03
C GLY A 742 -14.16 3.83 70.36
N ALA A 743 -15.08 4.57 71.00
CA ALA A 743 -15.81 5.70 70.38
C ALA A 743 -15.41 7.10 70.92
N ARG A 744 -15.80 8.16 70.19
CA ARG A 744 -16.12 9.51 70.74
C ARG A 744 -17.04 10.30 69.79
N ILE A 745 -17.66 11.36 70.31
CA ILE A 745 -18.82 12.07 69.75
C ILE A 745 -18.66 13.59 69.93
N ALA A 746 -19.08 14.38 68.92
CA ALA A 746 -19.63 15.74 69.01
C ALA A 746 -20.32 16.06 67.65
N SER A 747 -21.53 16.62 67.44
CA SER A 747 -22.61 17.29 68.21
C SER A 747 -22.79 18.78 67.85
N GLY A 748 -23.91 19.16 67.25
CA GLY A 748 -24.31 20.56 66.99
C GLY A 748 -25.48 20.73 66.00
N ASP A 749 -26.67 21.08 66.51
CA ASP A 749 -27.88 21.51 65.76
C ASP A 749 -27.87 23.05 65.52
N CYS A 750 -28.79 23.75 64.82
CA CYS A 750 -30.09 23.45 64.16
C CYS A 750 -30.17 24.29 62.83
N ASP A 751 -31.27 24.82 62.23
CA ASP A 751 -32.71 25.01 62.52
C ASP A 751 -33.56 24.91 61.21
N ALA A 752 -34.88 25.10 61.31
CA ALA A 752 -35.93 25.06 60.28
C ALA A 752 -35.89 26.25 59.26
N ARG A 753 -36.71 26.36 58.19
CA ARG A 753 -38.18 26.15 58.06
C ARG A 753 -38.67 25.90 56.61
N GLN A 754 -39.85 25.29 56.48
CA GLN A 754 -40.76 25.36 55.32
C GLN A 754 -41.96 26.32 55.63
N PRO A 755 -42.95 26.49 54.72
CA PRO A 755 -44.12 25.58 54.71
C PRO A 755 -44.76 25.28 53.32
N GLU A 756 -45.62 24.24 53.31
CA GLU A 756 -46.86 23.99 52.49
C GLU A 756 -46.80 24.13 50.93
N GLU A 757 -47.19 23.16 50.07
CA GLU A 757 -48.29 22.15 49.98
C GLU A 757 -49.50 22.60 49.13
N VAL A 758 -49.91 21.78 48.12
CA VAL A 758 -51.32 21.55 47.67
C VAL A 758 -51.44 20.52 46.52
N ALA A 759 -52.29 19.50 46.75
CA ALA A 759 -53.14 18.68 45.83
C ALA A 759 -52.63 17.92 44.57
N HIS A 760 -53.16 16.69 44.46
CA HIS A 760 -53.22 15.70 43.36
C HIS A 760 -54.51 15.88 42.50
N PRO A 761 -54.85 15.12 41.40
CA PRO A 761 -54.66 13.66 41.22
C PRO A 761 -54.50 13.05 39.78
N HIS A 762 -54.48 11.71 39.76
CA HIS A 762 -54.36 10.76 38.63
C HIS A 762 -55.43 10.79 37.52
N VAL A 763 -55.08 10.22 36.35
CA VAL A 763 -55.80 9.10 35.67
C VAL A 763 -54.78 8.19 34.95
N ALA A 764 -55.03 6.88 34.82
CA ALA A 764 -54.28 5.96 33.93
C ALA A 764 -55.12 4.74 33.49
N HIS A 765 -55.01 4.30 32.22
CA HIS A 765 -55.37 2.96 31.68
C HIS A 765 -54.72 2.86 30.27
N ARG A 766 -53.93 1.84 29.86
CA ARG A 766 -54.15 0.38 29.66
C ARG A 766 -55.16 0.01 28.55
N LEU A 767 -54.66 -0.65 27.49
CA LEU A 767 -55.22 -1.92 26.93
C LEU A 767 -54.21 -2.59 25.97
N GLU A 768 -54.48 -3.84 25.56
CA GLU A 768 -53.51 -4.77 24.93
C GLU A 768 -54.02 -5.38 23.61
N GLY A 769 -53.11 -5.60 22.65
CA GLY A 769 -53.02 -6.85 21.85
C GLY A 769 -53.91 -7.09 20.61
N LEU A 770 -53.29 -7.62 19.54
CA LEU A 770 -53.85 -8.63 18.62
C LEU A 770 -52.76 -9.26 17.72
N VAL A 771 -53.07 -10.32 16.96
CA VAL A 771 -52.08 -11.30 16.41
C VAL A 771 -52.43 -11.81 15.00
N ALA A 772 -51.46 -11.80 14.07
CA ALA A 772 -51.25 -12.70 12.90
C ALA A 772 -49.90 -12.29 12.22
N VAL A 773 -49.00 -13.11 11.65
CA VAL A 773 -48.92 -14.51 11.15
C VAL A 773 -49.31 -14.73 9.68
N ARG A 774 -48.28 -14.83 8.81
CA ARG A 774 -48.24 -15.46 7.45
C ARG A 774 -49.04 -14.77 6.31
N ASP A 775 -48.74 -14.91 5.02
CA ASP A 775 -47.72 -15.67 4.25
C ASP A 775 -47.26 -14.86 2.99
N ALA A 776 -46.39 -15.40 2.13
CA ALA A 776 -45.96 -14.87 0.81
C ALA A 776 -46.44 -15.81 -0.34
N PRO A 777 -46.05 -15.69 -1.65
CA PRO A 777 -45.20 -14.72 -2.38
C PRO A 777 -45.81 -14.29 -3.77
N ARG A 778 -44.94 -13.85 -4.73
CA ARG A 778 -45.14 -13.78 -6.22
C ARG A 778 -45.91 -12.59 -6.85
N GLU A 779 -45.69 -12.16 -8.10
CA GLU A 779 -44.56 -12.24 -9.09
C GLU A 779 -44.86 -11.29 -10.29
N LEU A 780 -43.81 -10.79 -10.99
CA LEU A 780 -43.80 -10.09 -12.31
C LEU A 780 -44.65 -8.78 -12.46
N ALA A 781 -44.43 -7.82 -13.38
CA ALA A 781 -43.39 -7.37 -14.34
C ALA A 781 -44.05 -6.91 -15.68
N ALA A 782 -43.31 -6.16 -16.52
CA ALA A 782 -43.72 -5.46 -17.76
C ALA A 782 -44.55 -4.16 -17.53
N LEU A 783 -44.20 -2.97 -18.06
CA LEU A 783 -43.92 -2.47 -19.44
C LEU A 783 -45.20 -2.21 -20.29
N VAL A 784 -45.35 -1.12 -21.07
CA VAL A 784 -44.61 0.16 -21.23
C VAL A 784 -45.41 1.14 -22.15
N LEU A 785 -45.04 2.44 -22.20
CA LEU A 785 -45.45 3.49 -23.17
C LEU A 785 -46.95 3.93 -23.11
N ASP A 786 -47.37 5.13 -23.55
CA ASP A 786 -46.86 5.98 -24.65
C ASP A 786 -46.89 7.52 -24.39
N ALA A 787 -46.59 8.34 -25.40
CA ALA A 787 -46.07 9.72 -25.32
C ALA A 787 -47.09 10.86 -25.71
N PRO A 788 -46.72 12.17 -25.63
CA PRO A 788 -47.65 13.32 -25.73
C PRO A 788 -47.71 13.96 -27.14
N PRO A 789 -48.43 15.09 -27.36
CA PRO A 789 -47.77 16.42 -27.26
C PRO A 789 -48.69 17.61 -26.86
N GLY A 790 -48.07 18.78 -26.58
CA GLY A 790 -48.78 20.08 -26.45
C GLY A 790 -47.85 21.21 -25.97
N ALA A 791 -47.91 22.40 -26.57
CA ALA A 791 -46.98 23.51 -26.29
C ALA A 791 -47.59 24.91 -26.49
N GLY A 792 -47.01 25.94 -25.84
CA GLY A 792 -47.09 27.34 -26.28
C GLY A 792 -47.43 28.42 -25.24
N GLY A 793 -46.66 29.52 -25.23
CA GLY A 793 -46.95 30.78 -24.51
C GLY A 793 -46.67 30.78 -22.99
N GLY A 794 -46.44 31.92 -22.33
CA GLY A 794 -46.34 33.32 -22.80
C GLY A 794 -45.97 34.26 -21.63
N ARG A 795 -45.39 35.44 -21.89
CA ARG A 795 -44.93 36.38 -20.84
C ARG A 795 -46.08 37.20 -20.23
N CYS A 796 -45.88 37.67 -18.99
CA CYS A 796 -46.09 39.07 -18.58
C CYS A 796 -45.45 39.38 -17.22
N ASP A 797 -45.00 40.62 -17.04
CA ASP A 797 -44.35 41.15 -15.82
C ASP A 797 -45.35 41.71 -14.78
N TYR A 798 -44.90 41.94 -13.54
CA TYR A 798 -45.07 43.26 -12.88
C TYR A 798 -44.05 43.48 -11.74
N GLN A 799 -43.82 44.74 -11.37
CA GLN A 799 -42.67 45.19 -10.57
C GLN A 799 -42.97 45.53 -9.09
N HIS A 800 -41.89 45.56 -8.30
CA HIS A 800 -41.58 46.42 -7.14
C HIS A 800 -42.64 46.78 -6.08
N ALA A 801 -42.28 46.51 -4.82
CA ALA A 801 -42.35 47.51 -3.75
C ALA A 801 -41.20 47.32 -2.72
N ARG A 802 -40.48 48.40 -2.39
CA ARG A 802 -39.59 48.54 -1.21
C ARG A 802 -40.25 49.56 -0.27
N VAL A 803 -40.13 49.37 1.04
CA VAL A 803 -40.32 50.44 2.05
C VAL A 803 -39.29 50.25 3.17
N GLU A 804 -38.70 51.36 3.61
CA GLU A 804 -37.61 51.50 4.61
C GLU A 804 -37.97 52.70 5.52
N PHE A 805 -37.44 52.92 6.73
CA PHE A 805 -36.28 52.35 7.44
C PHE A 805 -36.66 52.15 8.96
N PRO A 806 -35.93 52.49 10.06
CA PRO A 806 -34.61 53.12 10.31
C PRO A 806 -33.65 52.21 11.13
N GLN A 807 -32.79 52.78 11.98
CA GLN A 807 -31.74 52.12 12.76
C GLN A 807 -31.88 52.34 14.28
N VAL A 808 -31.55 51.30 15.07
CA VAL A 808 -30.98 51.30 16.44
C VAL A 808 -30.20 49.97 16.54
N GLY A 809 -29.05 49.81 17.20
CA GLY A 809 -28.18 50.68 18.00
C GLY A 809 -27.21 49.77 18.79
N GLU A 810 -26.02 50.25 19.16
CA GLU A 810 -24.92 49.38 19.64
C GLU A 810 -25.17 48.76 21.04
N VAL A 811 -25.31 47.42 21.12
CA VAL A 811 -24.77 46.59 22.23
C VAL A 811 -24.47 45.19 21.71
N LEU A 812 -23.19 44.82 21.64
CA LEU A 812 -22.61 43.45 21.84
C LEU A 812 -21.08 43.47 21.59
N GLY A 813 -20.40 44.51 22.07
CA GLY A 813 -18.95 44.75 21.87
C GLY A 813 -18.07 44.53 23.09
N GLU A 814 -18.65 44.23 24.26
CA GLU A 814 -17.95 44.15 25.54
C GLU A 814 -18.22 42.79 26.21
N ALA A 815 -17.47 41.77 25.77
CA ALA A 815 -17.36 40.45 26.41
C ALA A 815 -16.12 39.68 25.92
N ALA A 816 -15.85 39.72 24.60
CA ALA A 816 -14.73 39.00 23.99
C ALA A 816 -13.36 39.70 24.13
N ALA A 817 -13.33 40.97 24.54
CA ALA A 817 -12.10 41.79 24.59
C ALA A 817 -11.33 41.70 25.93
N GLU A 818 -11.89 41.03 26.94
CA GLU A 818 -11.34 41.03 28.31
C GLU A 818 -10.52 39.77 28.62
N LEU A 819 -10.94 38.60 28.11
CA LEU A 819 -10.18 37.34 28.21
C LEU A 819 -8.83 37.39 27.46
N LEU A 820 -8.70 38.22 26.41
CA LEU A 820 -7.48 38.36 25.62
C LEU A 820 -6.43 39.32 26.23
N ARG A 821 -6.66 39.85 27.45
CA ARG A 821 -5.71 40.76 28.12
C ARG A 821 -4.86 40.12 29.22
N GLU A 822 -5.27 38.99 29.78
CA GLU A 822 -4.48 38.33 30.85
C GLU A 822 -3.31 37.49 30.31
N GLU A 823 -3.47 36.80 29.16
CA GLU A 823 -2.39 35.98 28.58
C GLU A 823 -1.16 36.78 28.11
N VAL A 824 -1.33 38.06 27.75
CA VAL A 824 -0.23 38.92 27.25
C VAL A 824 0.61 39.50 28.41
N SER A 825 0.12 39.46 29.65
CA SER A 825 0.78 40.06 30.82
C SER A 825 1.90 39.18 31.41
N SER A 826 1.90 37.87 31.13
CA SER A 826 2.83 36.90 31.73
C SER A 826 4.21 36.82 31.06
N LEU A 827 4.34 37.29 29.81
CA LEU A 827 5.53 37.08 28.97
C LEU A 827 6.56 38.24 28.98
N THR A 828 6.38 39.27 29.82
CA THR A 828 7.25 40.46 29.84
C THR A 828 7.88 40.78 31.20
N ALA A 829 8.02 39.79 32.08
CA ALA A 829 8.65 39.94 33.41
C ALA A 829 9.69 38.85 33.72
N GLY A 830 10.82 38.82 32.99
CA GLY A 830 11.81 37.74 33.14
C GLY A 830 13.26 38.04 32.73
N ALA A 831 13.67 39.31 32.57
CA ALA A 831 14.97 39.65 31.98
C ALA A 831 15.68 40.86 32.63
N GLN A 832 16.08 40.75 33.91
CA GLN A 832 17.26 41.47 34.42
C GLN A 832 17.78 40.92 35.77
N SER A 833 19.08 41.11 35.99
CA SER A 833 19.91 40.44 37.01
C SER A 833 20.08 38.92 36.79
N SER A 834 21.20 38.29 37.13
CA SER A 834 22.38 38.79 37.84
C SER A 834 23.69 38.35 37.17
N ASN A 835 24.76 39.10 37.40
CA ASN A 835 26.07 38.89 36.80
C ASN A 835 27.07 38.57 37.93
N GLN A 836 27.58 37.33 37.99
CA GLN A 836 28.74 36.97 38.83
C GLN A 836 29.45 35.74 38.25
N ALA A 837 30.78 35.72 38.38
CA ALA A 837 31.65 34.68 37.83
C ALA A 837 32.26 33.84 38.95
N LEU A 838 32.79 32.64 38.63
CA LEU A 838 34.04 32.11 39.19
C LEU A 838 34.52 30.81 38.49
N GLN A 839 35.83 30.81 38.16
CA GLN A 839 36.80 29.69 38.09
C GLN A 839 36.58 28.41 37.24
N MET A 840 37.61 28.12 36.43
CA MET A 840 38.00 26.77 35.99
C MET A 840 38.69 25.99 37.13
N PRO A 841 38.99 24.69 36.94
CA PRO A 841 40.40 24.37 36.69
C PRO A 841 40.68 23.50 35.44
N ARG A 842 41.97 23.43 35.07
CA ARG A 842 42.55 22.52 34.04
C ARG A 842 42.78 21.10 34.65
N THR A 843 43.29 20.04 34.01
CA THR A 843 44.39 19.93 33.01
C THR A 843 44.53 18.48 32.46
N LEU A 844 45.35 18.30 31.40
CA LEU A 844 45.98 17.05 30.89
C LEU A 844 45.09 16.13 30.01
N GLY A 845 45.60 15.53 28.91
CA GLY A 845 46.90 15.70 28.25
C GLY A 845 47.04 14.85 26.95
N LEU A 846 47.89 15.28 26.00
CA LEU A 846 48.24 14.56 24.75
C LEU A 846 49.68 14.00 24.80
N PRO A 847 50.00 12.94 24.04
CA PRO A 847 50.70 13.13 22.74
C PRO A 847 50.23 12.12 21.64
N GLY A 848 50.61 12.25 20.36
CA GLY A 848 51.35 13.34 19.68
C GLY A 848 52.54 12.92 18.80
N VAL A 849 52.29 12.49 17.54
CA VAL A 849 53.26 12.25 16.43
C VAL A 849 52.46 12.46 15.12
N SER A 850 52.70 13.34 14.13
CA SER A 850 53.86 13.64 13.22
C SER A 850 54.34 12.43 12.39
N SER A 851 54.71 12.51 11.11
CA SER A 851 54.56 13.51 10.01
C SER A 851 54.76 12.73 8.64
N SER A 852 54.83 13.26 7.40
CA SER A 852 55.26 14.57 6.86
C SER A 852 54.75 14.84 5.42
N SER A 853 55.18 15.97 4.85
CA SER A 853 54.96 16.53 3.50
C SER A 853 55.70 15.89 2.31
N LEU A 854 55.23 16.14 1.07
CA LEU A 854 56.02 16.80 -0.01
C LEU A 854 55.13 17.23 -1.22
N ALA A 855 55.69 17.98 -2.20
CA ALA A 855 54.92 18.69 -3.25
C ALA A 855 55.71 18.93 -4.57
N ALA A 856 55.03 19.54 -5.57
CA ALA A 856 55.44 19.89 -6.94
C ALA A 856 55.57 18.70 -7.94
N GLY A 857 55.35 18.85 -9.25
CA GLY A 857 54.84 19.99 -10.05
C GLY A 857 55.22 19.87 -11.55
N GLY A 858 54.30 20.14 -12.49
CA GLY A 858 54.58 19.94 -13.94
C GLY A 858 53.56 20.57 -14.91
N THR A 859 54.06 21.25 -15.94
CA THR A 859 53.35 22.17 -16.86
C THR A 859 52.52 21.56 -18.00
N ARG A 860 51.35 22.17 -18.26
CA ARG A 860 50.67 22.46 -19.55
C ARG A 860 50.68 21.43 -20.71
N GLY A 861 49.47 21.07 -21.17
CA GLY A 861 49.20 20.64 -22.54
C GLY A 861 47.70 20.74 -22.90
N THR A 862 47.37 21.41 -24.02
CA THR A 862 46.04 21.49 -24.66
C THR A 862 46.25 21.46 -26.19
N PRO A 863 45.25 21.14 -27.06
CA PRO A 863 43.80 21.08 -26.80
C PRO A 863 43.07 19.81 -27.30
N GLY A 864 41.79 19.69 -26.93
CA GLY A 864 40.83 18.79 -27.56
C GLY A 864 39.43 19.03 -26.98
N LYS A 865 38.48 19.53 -27.78
CA LYS A 865 37.07 19.65 -27.35
C LYS A 865 36.32 18.36 -27.70
N ALA A 866 35.76 17.73 -26.67
CA ALA A 866 34.62 16.83 -26.80
C ALA A 866 33.56 17.30 -25.79
N ASN A 867 32.27 17.20 -26.13
CA ASN A 867 31.22 17.40 -25.14
C ASN A 867 31.13 16.13 -24.29
N THR A 868 31.19 16.29 -22.97
CA THR A 868 30.92 15.24 -21.98
C THR A 868 29.98 15.83 -20.94
N ASP A 869 28.81 15.22 -20.77
CA ASP A 869 27.88 15.55 -19.68
C ASP A 869 28.43 14.96 -18.36
N GLU A 870 29.46 15.59 -17.80
CA GLU A 870 29.99 15.25 -16.46
C GLU A 870 28.99 15.69 -15.39
N GLY A 871 28.01 14.82 -15.09
CA GLY A 871 26.81 15.15 -14.31
C GLY A 871 26.46 14.23 -13.14
N CYS A 872 27.25 13.20 -12.81
CA CYS A 872 27.05 12.37 -11.61
C CYS A 872 28.43 12.06 -10.96
N GLY A 873 28.80 12.82 -9.94
CA GLY A 873 30.08 12.72 -9.22
C GLY A 873 29.89 12.88 -7.70
N ALA A 874 30.67 12.14 -6.91
CA ALA A 874 30.38 11.91 -5.49
C ALA A 874 30.43 13.18 -4.61
N ALA A 875 29.33 13.43 -3.88
CA ALA A 875 29.23 14.53 -2.91
C ALA A 875 29.87 14.15 -1.56
N MET A 876 30.88 14.91 -1.12
CA MET A 876 31.51 14.73 0.19
C MET A 876 30.98 15.72 1.26
N THR A 877 30.47 15.15 2.35
CA THR A 877 30.54 15.63 3.74
C THR A 877 30.51 17.15 4.02
N SER A 878 29.34 17.60 4.48
CA SER A 878 29.10 18.61 5.55
C SER A 878 30.28 19.47 6.05
N LYS A 879 30.11 20.80 5.96
CA LYS A 879 30.64 21.75 6.95
C LYS A 879 29.76 23.01 7.04
N ARG A 880 29.40 23.42 8.26
CA ARG A 880 28.65 24.66 8.54
C ARG A 880 29.56 25.89 8.45
N VAL A 881 29.14 26.92 7.73
CA VAL A 881 29.49 28.33 7.95
C VAL A 881 28.24 29.16 7.68
N ALA A 882 28.00 30.23 8.45
CA ALA A 882 26.90 31.17 8.26
C ALA A 882 27.44 32.61 8.18
N SER A 883 26.84 33.43 7.32
CA SER A 883 27.03 34.89 7.28
C SER A 883 25.97 35.54 6.39
N ASP A 884 25.32 36.61 6.88
CA ASP A 884 24.29 37.37 6.17
C ASP A 884 24.82 38.18 4.97
N SER A 885 23.96 38.50 3.99
CA SER A 885 23.34 39.84 3.87
C SER A 885 22.74 40.20 2.48
N THR A 886 21.65 40.97 2.52
CA THR A 886 21.16 41.93 1.50
C THR A 886 20.89 41.50 0.04
N SER A 887 19.66 41.05 -0.21
CA SER A 887 18.63 41.71 -1.04
C SER A 887 18.98 42.45 -2.36
N ALA A 888 18.29 42.08 -3.45
CA ALA A 888 17.55 43.00 -4.34
C ALA A 888 16.65 42.27 -5.37
N ALA A 889 15.43 42.80 -5.61
CA ALA A 889 14.68 42.86 -6.90
C ALA A 889 14.40 41.56 -7.72
N MET A 890 13.19 41.26 -8.22
CA MET A 890 11.86 41.91 -8.17
C MET A 890 10.74 40.87 -8.20
N GLY A 891 9.53 41.25 -7.76
CA GLY A 891 8.27 40.59 -8.13
C GLY A 891 7.14 41.64 -8.20
N PRO A 892 6.14 41.49 -9.09
CA PRO A 892 4.99 42.38 -9.16
C PRO A 892 3.96 42.05 -8.06
N SER A 893 3.35 43.09 -7.47
CA SER A 893 2.37 42.97 -6.39
C SER A 893 0.92 43.00 -6.86
N VAL A 894 0.01 42.48 -6.04
CA VAL A 894 -1.44 42.46 -6.29
C VAL A 894 -2.02 43.88 -6.18
N ALA A 895 -2.27 44.52 -7.32
CA ALA A 895 -2.94 45.84 -7.38
C ALA A 895 -3.72 46.10 -8.69
N GLN A 896 -4.23 45.06 -9.37
CA GLN A 896 -5.13 45.20 -10.52
C GLN A 896 -6.19 44.09 -10.52
N VAL A 897 -7.36 44.42 -9.97
CA VAL A 897 -8.60 43.62 -10.00
C VAL A 897 -9.68 44.52 -10.60
N LEU A 898 -10.64 43.94 -11.33
CA LEU A 898 -11.66 44.59 -12.18
C LEU A 898 -11.17 45.04 -13.58
N GLU A 899 -11.05 44.07 -14.52
CA GLU A 899 -11.70 44.17 -15.87
C GLU A 899 -11.57 42.92 -16.78
N TRP A 900 -11.12 41.76 -16.30
CA TRP A 900 -11.14 40.49 -17.08
C TRP A 900 -12.29 39.54 -16.70
N PHE A 901 -13.53 40.03 -16.87
CA PHE A 901 -14.76 39.22 -16.76
C PHE A 901 -15.63 39.34 -18.02
N ALA A 902 -15.03 39.16 -19.20
CA ALA A 902 -15.73 38.98 -20.47
C ALA A 902 -14.92 38.13 -21.45
N GLU A 903 -15.63 37.29 -22.22
CA GLU A 903 -15.14 36.39 -23.29
C GLU A 903 -14.56 35.03 -22.86
N GLY A 904 -15.43 34.02 -22.77
CA GLY A 904 -15.04 32.62 -22.60
C GLY A 904 -14.90 31.90 -23.94
N GLN A 905 -13.77 31.21 -24.15
CA GLN A 905 -13.62 30.29 -25.28
C GLN A 905 -14.30 28.95 -24.98
N LYS A 906 -15.28 28.60 -25.81
CA LYS A 906 -15.76 27.23 -25.98
C LYS A 906 -14.90 26.56 -27.06
N ASP A 907 -14.31 25.41 -26.77
CA ASP A 907 -13.95 24.44 -27.81
C ASP A 907 -14.57 23.08 -27.46
N THR A 908 -15.85 22.95 -27.78
CA THR A 908 -16.62 21.72 -27.61
C THR A 908 -16.61 20.93 -28.91
N ARG A 909 -15.77 19.90 -28.99
CA ARG A 909 -15.86 18.87 -30.03
C ARG A 909 -16.60 17.65 -29.50
N GLU A 910 -17.62 17.22 -30.22
CA GLU A 910 -18.44 16.06 -29.86
C GLU A 910 -17.66 14.76 -30.10
N TRP A 911 -17.56 13.91 -29.08
CA TRP A 911 -16.99 12.57 -29.21
C TRP A 911 -18.09 11.56 -29.56
N VAL A 912 -18.12 11.11 -30.81
CA VAL A 912 -19.04 10.09 -31.29
C VAL A 912 -18.65 8.73 -30.71
N VAL A 913 -19.44 8.22 -29.76
CA VAL A 913 -19.18 6.94 -29.08
C VAL A 913 -19.55 5.76 -30.00
N LEU A 914 -18.57 5.23 -30.73
CA LEU A 914 -18.69 3.97 -31.45
C LEU A 914 -18.56 2.78 -30.48
N ARG A 915 -19.69 2.22 -30.05
CA ARG A 915 -19.72 0.94 -29.32
C ARG A 915 -19.66 -0.25 -30.30
N PRO A 916 -18.66 -1.15 -30.23
CA PRO A 916 -18.76 -2.46 -30.86
C PRO A 916 -19.89 -3.27 -30.23
N LYS A 917 -20.67 -3.99 -31.03
CA LYS A 917 -21.59 -5.04 -30.56
C LYS A 917 -21.07 -6.41 -31.03
N MET A 918 -21.07 -7.36 -30.09
CA MET A 918 -20.72 -8.78 -30.25
C MET A 918 -19.23 -9.12 -30.36
N LEU A 919 -18.91 -10.35 -29.97
CA LEU A 919 -17.56 -10.88 -29.82
C LEU A 919 -16.89 -11.13 -31.17
N GLN A 920 -15.57 -10.97 -31.21
CA GLN A 920 -14.70 -11.75 -32.09
C GLN A 920 -13.82 -12.66 -31.22
N LYS A 921 -13.35 -13.78 -31.81
CA LYS A 921 -12.54 -14.79 -31.11
C LYS A 921 -11.10 -14.31 -30.97
N LEU A 922 -10.35 -14.98 -30.08
CA LEU A 922 -8.89 -14.94 -30.13
C LEU A 922 -8.43 -15.53 -31.46
N ASP A 923 -7.79 -14.71 -32.29
CA ASP A 923 -6.61 -15.05 -33.08
C ASP A 923 -5.87 -13.73 -33.41
N GLY A 924 -4.57 -13.81 -33.67
CA GLY A 924 -3.66 -12.67 -33.47
C GLY A 924 -3.81 -11.51 -34.46
N MET A 925 -3.84 -10.28 -33.93
CA MET A 925 -3.50 -9.05 -34.68
C MET A 925 -2.36 -8.30 -33.98
N ARG A 926 -1.19 -8.31 -34.63
CA ARG A 926 0.01 -7.56 -34.22
C ARG A 926 -0.06 -6.17 -34.85
N MET A 927 -0.23 -5.12 -34.04
CA MET A 927 -0.14 -3.75 -34.58
C MET A 927 1.30 -3.43 -34.97
N LEU A 928 1.46 -2.76 -36.12
CA LEU A 928 2.74 -2.21 -36.56
C LEU A 928 3.09 -0.96 -35.71
N PRO A 929 4.38 -0.65 -35.50
CA PRO A 929 4.78 0.54 -34.74
C PRO A 929 4.34 1.83 -35.44
N PRO A 930 4.06 2.92 -34.68
CA PRO A 930 3.68 4.21 -35.25
C PRO A 930 4.81 4.84 -36.09
N PRO A 931 4.48 5.69 -37.08
CA PRO A 931 5.46 6.24 -38.00
C PRO A 931 6.40 7.25 -37.33
N SER A 932 7.72 7.07 -37.52
CA SER A 932 8.76 7.96 -36.99
C SER A 932 8.73 9.36 -37.63
N LEU A 933 8.72 10.40 -36.79
CA LEU A 933 8.84 11.81 -37.20
C LEU A 933 10.33 12.23 -37.41
N PRO A 934 10.61 13.40 -38.01
CA PRO A 934 11.46 13.44 -39.21
C PRO A 934 12.98 13.60 -38.98
N ARG A 935 13.75 13.15 -39.97
CA ARG A 935 15.18 13.42 -40.10
C ARG A 935 15.47 14.87 -40.55
N PRO A 936 16.61 15.47 -40.16
CA PRO A 936 16.96 16.84 -40.52
C PRO A 936 17.28 17.04 -42.02
N MET A 937 17.19 18.29 -42.47
CA MET A 937 17.24 18.70 -43.88
C MET A 937 18.56 18.39 -44.60
N GLY A 938 18.46 17.94 -45.86
CA GLY A 938 19.60 17.73 -46.77
C GLY A 938 19.29 18.16 -48.21
N ILE A 939 19.73 19.37 -48.55
CA ILE A 939 20.02 19.94 -49.90
C ILE A 939 19.34 19.27 -51.12
N SER A 940 18.33 19.94 -51.68
CA SER A 940 17.75 19.62 -52.99
C SER A 940 18.65 20.01 -54.17
N PRO A 941 18.55 19.29 -55.30
CA PRO A 941 18.45 19.96 -56.61
C PRO A 941 17.17 19.59 -57.39
N THR A 942 16.68 20.59 -58.12
CA THR A 942 15.56 20.65 -59.10
C THR A 942 15.01 19.35 -59.73
N PRO A 943 13.66 19.20 -59.86
CA PRO A 943 13.02 18.10 -60.60
C PRO A 943 12.87 18.37 -62.11
N MET A 944 12.70 17.29 -62.89
CA MET A 944 11.95 17.27 -64.15
C MET A 944 10.73 16.35 -64.01
N ALA A 945 9.74 16.46 -64.91
CA ALA A 945 8.37 16.01 -64.65
C ALA A 945 7.85 14.87 -65.55
N ALA A 946 7.06 13.99 -64.92
CA ALA A 946 5.92 13.23 -65.48
C ALA A 946 6.21 12.14 -66.55
N PRO A 947 5.25 11.23 -66.88
CA PRO A 947 3.88 11.09 -66.33
C PRO A 947 3.52 9.68 -65.77
N VAL A 948 2.30 9.61 -65.22
CA VAL A 948 1.55 8.42 -64.76
C VAL A 948 0.71 7.84 -65.92
N PRO A 949 0.62 6.50 -66.10
CA PRO A 949 -0.58 5.70 -65.75
C PRO A 949 -0.23 4.25 -65.27
N GLU A 950 -1.09 3.34 -64.80
CA GLU A 950 -2.55 3.33 -64.48
C GLU A 950 -2.86 2.18 -63.46
N ASP A 951 -4.14 2.01 -63.10
CA ASP A 951 -4.83 0.82 -62.54
C ASP A 951 -4.52 0.26 -61.12
N GLU A 952 -5.52 0.52 -60.25
CA GLU A 952 -6.04 -0.30 -59.13
C GLU A 952 -6.85 -1.53 -59.68
N PRO A 953 -7.50 -2.44 -58.89
CA PRO A 953 -7.59 -2.60 -57.43
C PRO A 953 -7.34 -4.08 -56.97
N PRO A 954 -8.13 -4.76 -56.08
CA PRO A 954 -7.84 -4.80 -54.64
C PRO A 954 -7.79 -6.21 -53.99
N VAL A 955 -7.05 -6.33 -52.88
CA VAL A 955 -7.40 -7.12 -51.67
C VAL A 955 -6.87 -6.38 -50.44
#